data_AF-A0A380G487-F1
#
_entry.id   AF-A0A380G487-F1
#
_cell.length_a   1.000
_cell.length_b   1.000
_cell.length_c   1.000
_cell.angle_alpha   90.00
_cell.angle_beta   90.00
_cell.angle_gamma   90.00
#
_symmetry.space_group_name_H-M   'P 1'
#
loop_
_entity.id
_entity.type
_entity.pdbx_description
1 polymer ?
#
loop_
_entity_poly.entity_id
_entity_poly.type
_entity_poly.pdbx_seq_one_letter_code
_entity_poly.pdbx_strand_id
1 'polypeptide(L)'
;MSESKNQQLQYLTSKEGLISVSHPLAAEVGKRILDQGGNAIDAVIAIQMSLNVVEPFTSGIGGGGYLLYYDNSSGEITSFDARETAPGKVDTSFYLDKEGNYKSFFELSTHGSIVAVPGIPRLFEYLHEHYSNLSLAELIDPAIEQAEKGYRANWATEKYSWHQFKRIQKFPETHKVYTNNQGSYFHEGDWIQLPDLARTFRIFKEEGFGAFYNGDIAKQLVHTVSENGGTITEDDLANYQIRIKKPVKASYRGYEINSMGPSSSGGITIIQILKLLEQFDIKKMGPRSIDYLHHLIQAMHIAYSDRAHYVADDDYYKVPIEQLIDSDYLKQRSTLINETFANFDIQHGTTIPNVEAHTYIDEQHTETTHFSVTDKYGNVASFTTSIGMIYGSGMTIPNYGVLLNTTIDGFDVVPGGINEIEAHKRSLSNMAPTIVMKDGNPFLEVGAPGAISIIASIVQTIINVIDFDMTIQEAIDEPRIYSSNPSRIEWEPQFDQATIIKLVMKNHAFERTPEAYIGDVHGLQFIKDGVMGGTDDTREGTIIGGPVKVIRDKAPDIDKKAFSTYNINFNNVTLPLYKEQIFKEETTYWLQNDIAQLIFINDSAHIENEFQKQINEKVYVDIVKIAKSFNYKVETTDNSVSLFKDNEQRLNDKQSAYYRYDKESITR
;
A
#
# COMPACT_ATOMS: atom_id res chain seq x y z
N MET A 1 -13.15 -3.61 -30.80
CA MET A 1 -12.77 -5.03 -30.58
C MET A 1 -12.17 -5.27 -29.19
N SER A 2 -11.77 -4.24 -28.43
CA SER A 2 -11.33 -4.33 -27.03
C SER A 2 -12.48 -4.30 -26.01
N GLU A 3 -13.55 -3.53 -26.26
CA GLU A 3 -14.71 -3.45 -25.34
C GLU A 3 -15.44 -4.80 -25.15
N SER A 4 -15.51 -5.63 -26.18
CA SER A 4 -16.22 -6.92 -26.10
C SER A 4 -15.43 -8.02 -25.38
N LYS A 5 -14.11 -7.87 -25.21
CA LYS A 5 -13.30 -8.78 -24.39
C LYS A 5 -13.37 -8.39 -22.91
N ASN A 6 -13.37 -7.10 -22.59
CA ASN A 6 -13.51 -6.62 -21.21
C ASN A 6 -14.90 -6.91 -20.61
N GLN A 7 -15.97 -6.87 -21.41
CA GLN A 7 -17.30 -7.29 -20.94
C GLN A 7 -17.42 -8.80 -20.64
N GLN A 8 -16.54 -9.64 -21.19
CA GLN A 8 -16.59 -11.10 -20.96
C GLN A 8 -15.91 -11.54 -19.65
N LEU A 9 -15.07 -10.68 -19.06
CA LEU A 9 -14.46 -10.93 -17.75
C LEU A 9 -15.41 -10.64 -16.58
N GLN A 10 -16.49 -9.88 -16.81
CA GLN A 10 -17.30 -9.24 -15.75
C GLN A 10 -18.16 -10.16 -14.88
N TYR A 11 -18.30 -11.47 -15.19
CA TYR A 11 -19.23 -12.34 -14.45
C TYR A 11 -18.73 -13.78 -14.24
N LEU A 12 -17.41 -13.96 -14.17
CA LEU A 12 -16.87 -15.28 -13.83
C LEU A 12 -16.97 -15.52 -12.33
N THR A 13 -17.90 -16.40 -11.94
CA THR A 13 -18.12 -16.79 -10.55
C THR A 13 -17.66 -18.22 -10.30
N SER A 14 -17.15 -18.51 -9.11
CA SER A 14 -16.89 -19.89 -8.65
C SER A 14 -17.75 -20.24 -7.44
N LYS A 15 -18.18 -21.52 -7.37
CA LYS A 15 -18.80 -22.14 -6.18
C LYS A 15 -17.87 -23.15 -5.49
N GLU A 16 -16.71 -23.42 -6.07
CA GLU A 16 -15.76 -24.45 -5.62
C GLU A 16 -14.59 -23.85 -4.82
N GLY A 17 -14.61 -22.53 -4.61
CA GLY A 17 -13.50 -21.73 -4.10
C GLY A 17 -12.91 -20.81 -5.17
N LEU A 18 -12.29 -19.72 -4.74
CA LEU A 18 -11.69 -18.71 -5.61
C LEU A 18 -10.49 -18.07 -4.92
N ILE A 19 -9.45 -17.80 -5.70
CA ILE A 19 -8.22 -17.15 -5.26
C ILE A 19 -8.01 -15.90 -6.08
N SER A 20 -7.57 -14.81 -5.44
CA SER A 20 -7.00 -13.62 -6.09
C SER A 20 -5.62 -13.35 -5.51
N VAL A 21 -4.60 -13.28 -6.36
CA VAL A 21 -3.19 -13.14 -5.96
C VAL A 21 -2.37 -12.46 -7.05
N SER A 22 -1.27 -11.80 -6.67
CA SER A 22 -0.40 -11.01 -7.55
C SER A 22 0.36 -11.76 -8.64
N HIS A 23 0.40 -13.10 -8.59
CA HIS A 23 1.25 -13.90 -9.50
C HIS A 23 0.57 -15.19 -10.01
N PRO A 24 0.62 -15.50 -11.32
CA PRO A 24 -0.09 -16.66 -11.90
C PRO A 24 0.38 -18.01 -11.33
N LEU A 25 1.68 -18.19 -11.17
CA LEU A 25 2.25 -19.43 -10.62
C LEU A 25 1.82 -19.70 -9.17
N ALA A 26 1.66 -18.65 -8.35
CA ALA A 26 1.15 -18.80 -6.99
C ALA A 26 -0.34 -19.13 -6.98
N ALA A 27 -1.10 -18.51 -7.89
CA ALA A 27 -2.51 -18.82 -8.10
C ALA A 27 -2.72 -20.30 -8.47
N GLU A 28 -1.90 -20.83 -9.39
CA GLU A 28 -1.95 -22.23 -9.81
C GLU A 28 -1.62 -23.21 -8.68
N VAL A 29 -0.68 -22.85 -7.79
CA VAL A 29 -0.40 -23.62 -6.57
C VAL A 29 -1.61 -23.63 -5.65
N GLY A 30 -2.17 -22.46 -5.33
CA GLY A 30 -3.36 -22.39 -4.48
C GLY A 30 -4.55 -23.17 -5.05
N LYS A 31 -4.81 -23.07 -6.36
CA LYS A 31 -5.88 -23.83 -7.02
C LYS A 31 -5.66 -25.33 -6.88
N ARG A 32 -4.42 -25.81 -7.09
CA ARG A 32 -4.06 -27.22 -6.94
C ARG A 32 -4.38 -27.73 -5.53
N ILE A 33 -4.07 -26.94 -4.51
CA ILE A 33 -4.36 -27.29 -3.11
C ILE A 33 -5.86 -27.38 -2.83
N LEU A 34 -6.65 -26.41 -3.31
CA LEU A 34 -8.11 -26.47 -3.18
C LEU A 34 -8.71 -27.67 -3.92
N ASP A 35 -8.22 -27.98 -5.14
CA ASP A 35 -8.66 -29.12 -5.94
C ASP A 35 -8.31 -30.48 -5.27
N GLN A 36 -7.24 -30.53 -4.48
CA GLN A 36 -6.83 -31.70 -3.68
C GLN A 36 -7.67 -31.89 -2.41
N GLY A 37 -8.60 -30.97 -2.12
CA GLY A 37 -9.48 -31.04 -0.96
C GLY A 37 -9.01 -30.22 0.25
N GLY A 38 -7.93 -29.45 0.09
CA GLY A 38 -7.49 -28.48 1.08
C GLY A 38 -8.53 -27.37 1.31
N ASN A 39 -8.43 -26.71 2.44
CA ASN A 39 -9.25 -25.55 2.79
C ASN A 39 -8.52 -24.22 2.48
N ALA A 40 -9.14 -23.09 2.82
CA ALA A 40 -8.57 -21.77 2.59
C ALA A 40 -7.21 -21.57 3.30
N ILE A 41 -7.00 -22.15 4.49
CA ILE A 41 -5.74 -22.06 5.23
C ILE A 41 -4.64 -22.90 4.56
N ASP A 42 -4.95 -24.10 4.10
CA ASP A 42 -4.03 -24.93 3.31
C ASP A 42 -3.53 -24.14 2.08
N ALA A 43 -4.46 -23.52 1.35
CA ALA A 43 -4.12 -22.70 0.20
C ALA A 43 -3.30 -21.46 0.60
N VAL A 44 -3.57 -20.80 1.73
CA VAL A 44 -2.75 -19.67 2.23
C VAL A 44 -1.30 -20.05 2.43
N ILE A 45 -1.04 -21.18 3.11
CA ILE A 45 0.33 -21.66 3.35
C ILE A 45 1.02 -21.91 2.01
N ALA A 46 0.40 -22.68 1.11
CA ALA A 46 1.02 -23.02 -0.17
C ALA A 46 1.24 -21.82 -1.10
N ILE A 47 0.28 -20.88 -1.14
CA ILE A 47 0.39 -19.63 -1.91
C ILE A 47 1.56 -18.79 -1.38
N GLN A 48 1.68 -18.59 -0.07
CA GLN A 48 2.80 -17.81 0.49
C GLN A 48 4.15 -18.47 0.20
N MET A 49 4.25 -19.79 0.33
CA MET A 49 5.50 -20.51 0.01
C MET A 49 5.86 -20.32 -1.47
N SER A 50 4.86 -20.34 -2.37
CA SER A 50 5.05 -20.04 -3.79
C SER A 50 5.46 -18.58 -4.02
N LEU A 51 4.79 -17.61 -3.41
CA LEU A 51 5.11 -16.18 -3.52
C LEU A 51 6.53 -15.87 -3.01
N ASN A 52 7.02 -16.58 -2.01
CA ASN A 52 8.42 -16.43 -1.58
C ASN A 52 9.41 -16.83 -2.70
N VAL A 53 9.00 -17.67 -3.66
CA VAL A 53 9.81 -18.08 -4.82
C VAL A 53 9.64 -17.11 -5.98
N VAL A 54 8.37 -16.77 -6.31
CA VAL A 54 8.03 -16.05 -7.56
C VAL A 54 7.95 -14.54 -7.40
N GLU A 55 7.73 -14.04 -6.19
CA GLU A 55 7.79 -12.62 -5.82
C GLU A 55 8.62 -12.39 -4.54
N PRO A 56 9.89 -12.84 -4.50
CA PRO A 56 10.74 -12.75 -3.30
C PRO A 56 11.02 -11.31 -2.87
N PHE A 57 10.75 -10.34 -3.75
CA PHE A 57 11.00 -8.93 -3.54
C PHE A 57 9.97 -8.25 -2.62
N THR A 58 8.80 -8.83 -2.35
CA THR A 58 7.77 -8.20 -1.48
C THR A 58 7.46 -8.97 -0.20
N SER A 59 7.57 -10.30 -0.20
CA SER A 59 7.19 -11.13 0.95
C SER A 59 7.97 -12.44 1.02
N GLY A 60 7.95 -13.07 2.18
CA GLY A 60 8.57 -14.38 2.39
C GLY A 60 8.70 -14.75 3.86
N ILE A 61 9.26 -15.92 4.12
CA ILE A 61 9.43 -16.49 5.47
C ILE A 61 10.39 -15.68 6.36
N GLY A 62 11.17 -14.77 5.77
CA GLY A 62 12.02 -13.82 6.49
C GLY A 62 11.31 -12.54 6.94
N GLY A 63 9.99 -12.44 6.77
CA GLY A 63 9.17 -11.30 7.18
C GLY A 63 8.01 -11.66 8.12
N GLY A 64 6.95 -10.87 8.04
CA GLY A 64 5.76 -10.96 8.88
C GLY A 64 4.49 -10.60 8.14
N GLY A 65 3.35 -10.72 8.81
CA GLY A 65 2.07 -10.48 8.16
C GLY A 65 0.87 -10.55 9.09
N TYR A 66 -0.29 -10.30 8.52
CA TYR A 66 -1.58 -10.26 9.19
C TYR A 66 -2.57 -11.10 8.39
N LEU A 67 -3.26 -12.03 9.05
CA LEU A 67 -4.32 -12.86 8.46
C LEU A 67 -5.64 -12.58 9.16
N LEU A 68 -6.68 -12.27 8.39
CA LEU A 68 -8.07 -12.40 8.83
C LEU A 68 -8.65 -13.69 8.26
N TYR A 69 -9.23 -14.52 9.14
CA TYR A 69 -9.85 -15.78 8.76
C TYR A 69 -11.29 -15.84 9.24
N TYR A 70 -12.23 -15.97 8.31
CA TYR A 70 -13.62 -16.31 8.57
C TYR A 70 -13.78 -17.83 8.50
N ASP A 71 -14.15 -18.44 9.62
CA ASP A 71 -14.54 -19.85 9.69
C ASP A 71 -16.06 -19.95 9.53
N ASN A 72 -16.48 -20.54 8.41
CA ASN A 72 -17.90 -20.65 8.09
C ASN A 72 -18.66 -21.59 9.03
N SER A 73 -17.97 -22.53 9.68
CA SER A 73 -18.62 -23.49 10.59
C SER A 73 -19.04 -22.85 11.91
N SER A 74 -18.24 -21.91 12.41
CA SER A 74 -18.51 -21.14 13.64
C SER A 74 -19.17 -19.79 13.36
N GLY A 75 -18.97 -19.23 12.17
CA GLY A 75 -19.37 -17.86 11.83
C GLY A 75 -18.47 -16.79 12.45
N GLU A 76 -17.29 -17.18 12.95
CA GLU A 76 -16.35 -16.27 13.62
C GLU A 76 -15.23 -15.79 12.68
N ILE A 77 -14.79 -14.54 12.89
CA ILE A 77 -13.60 -13.97 12.27
C ILE A 77 -12.48 -13.91 13.30
N THR A 78 -11.34 -14.52 13.00
CA THR A 78 -10.13 -14.49 13.81
C THR A 78 -9.04 -13.68 13.12
N SER A 79 -8.36 -12.82 13.88
CA SER A 79 -7.19 -12.07 13.44
C SER A 79 -5.92 -12.73 13.96
N PHE A 80 -5.00 -13.06 13.06
CA PHE A 80 -3.66 -13.52 13.40
C PHE A 80 -2.65 -12.43 13.07
N ASP A 81 -1.92 -12.00 14.09
CA ASP A 81 -0.85 -11.02 14.00
C ASP A 81 0.49 -11.76 14.12
N ALA A 82 1.17 -11.86 12.99
CA ALA A 82 2.51 -12.39 12.84
C ALA A 82 3.48 -11.28 12.43
N ARG A 83 3.25 -10.05 12.91
CA ARG A 83 4.17 -8.93 12.76
C ARG A 83 5.46 -9.24 13.51
N GLU A 84 6.57 -8.86 12.90
CA GLU A 84 7.89 -9.07 13.46
C GLU A 84 8.10 -8.25 14.74
N THR A 85 8.94 -8.75 15.64
CA THR A 85 9.28 -8.05 16.89
C THR A 85 10.72 -7.56 16.89
N ALA A 86 10.97 -6.41 17.51
CA ALA A 86 12.34 -5.99 17.79
C ALA A 86 13.08 -7.01 18.67
N PRO A 87 14.41 -7.16 18.51
CA PRO A 87 15.21 -8.02 19.37
C PRO A 87 15.19 -7.54 20.83
N GLY A 88 15.47 -8.44 21.76
CA GLY A 88 15.54 -8.12 23.19
C GLY A 88 16.62 -7.09 23.52
N LYS A 89 17.68 -7.02 22.69
CA LYS A 89 18.69 -5.96 22.75
C LYS A 89 18.45 -4.93 21.65
N VAL A 90 17.92 -3.77 22.04
CA VAL A 90 17.78 -2.61 21.16
C VAL A 90 19.01 -1.70 21.30
N ASP A 91 19.59 -1.29 20.17
CA ASP A 91 20.66 -0.29 20.11
C ASP A 91 20.24 0.86 19.20
N THR A 92 19.65 1.91 19.76
CA THR A 92 19.16 3.07 19.01
C THR A 92 20.27 3.93 18.39
N SER A 93 21.54 3.70 18.72
CA SER A 93 22.64 4.42 18.07
C SER A 93 22.76 4.06 16.58
N PHE A 94 22.14 2.97 16.13
CA PHE A 94 22.14 2.58 14.73
C PHE A 94 21.45 3.58 13.80
N TYR A 95 20.58 4.46 14.32
CA TYR A 95 19.98 5.56 13.56
C TYR A 95 21.01 6.60 13.11
N LEU A 96 22.14 6.69 13.81
CA LEU A 96 23.12 7.77 13.65
C LEU A 96 24.38 7.29 12.93
N ASP A 97 25.00 8.20 12.17
CA ASP A 97 26.34 8.08 11.62
C ASP A 97 27.41 8.36 12.70
N LYS A 98 28.70 8.36 12.31
CA LYS A 98 29.82 8.55 13.24
C LYS A 98 29.92 9.99 13.76
N GLU A 99 29.34 10.92 13.02
CA GLU A 99 29.29 12.35 13.28
C GLU A 99 28.08 12.73 14.16
N GLY A 100 27.15 11.80 14.37
CA GLY A 100 25.94 11.96 15.17
C GLY A 100 24.71 12.45 14.38
N ASN A 101 24.76 12.47 13.04
CA ASN A 101 23.61 12.78 12.20
C ASN A 101 22.83 11.52 11.85
N TYR A 102 21.55 11.66 11.49
CA TYR A 102 20.77 10.53 10.98
C TYR A 102 21.35 9.99 9.67
N LYS A 103 21.48 8.67 9.59
CA LYS A 103 21.91 7.98 8.37
C LYS A 103 20.95 8.25 7.22
N SER A 104 21.46 8.13 6.00
CA SER A 104 20.59 8.06 4.83
C SER A 104 19.63 6.86 4.95
N PHE A 105 18.45 6.95 4.33
CA PHE A 105 17.51 5.84 4.37
C PHE A 105 18.09 4.55 3.81
N PHE A 106 18.88 4.63 2.72
CA PHE A 106 19.53 3.45 2.15
C PHE A 106 20.47 2.78 3.16
N GLU A 107 21.31 3.53 3.86
CA GLU A 107 22.22 2.98 4.88
C GLU A 107 21.48 2.38 6.07
N LEU A 108 20.42 3.05 6.55
CA LEU A 108 19.58 2.57 7.64
C LEU A 108 18.85 1.28 7.27
N SER A 109 18.14 1.29 6.13
CA SER A 109 17.34 0.16 5.64
C SER A 109 18.17 -1.03 5.15
N THR A 110 19.50 -0.94 5.22
CA THR A 110 20.43 -2.03 4.88
C THR A 110 21.44 -2.29 6.01
N HIS A 111 21.13 -1.87 7.24
CA HIS A 111 21.90 -2.16 8.45
C HIS A 111 21.34 -3.39 9.17
N GLY A 112 22.16 -4.21 9.84
CA GLY A 112 21.70 -5.42 10.53
C GLY A 112 20.59 -5.17 11.56
N SER A 113 20.66 -4.05 12.28
CA SER A 113 19.64 -3.64 13.28
C SER A 113 18.26 -3.30 12.69
N ILE A 114 18.12 -3.22 11.36
CA ILE A 114 16.81 -3.01 10.73
C ILE A 114 15.98 -4.30 10.65
N VAL A 115 16.62 -5.45 10.81
CA VAL A 115 15.96 -6.76 10.77
C VAL A 115 15.26 -6.98 12.10
N ALA A 116 13.96 -7.26 12.05
CA ALA A 116 13.15 -7.74 13.17
C ALA A 116 13.00 -9.27 13.12
N VAL A 117 12.57 -9.89 14.22
CA VAL A 117 12.38 -11.35 14.31
C VAL A 117 11.24 -11.79 13.38
N PRO A 118 11.49 -12.63 12.36
CA PRO A 118 10.47 -13.01 11.39
C PRO A 118 9.32 -13.82 12.00
N GLY A 119 8.08 -13.55 11.55
CA GLY A 119 6.86 -14.12 12.13
C GLY A 119 6.12 -15.16 11.29
N ILE A 120 6.33 -15.19 9.97
CA ILE A 120 5.58 -16.06 9.05
C ILE A 120 5.72 -17.56 9.40
N PRO A 121 6.91 -18.11 9.68
CA PRO A 121 7.04 -19.54 10.00
C PRO A 121 6.25 -19.93 11.26
N ARG A 122 6.19 -19.07 12.29
CA ARG A 122 5.43 -19.35 13.52
C ARG A 122 3.93 -19.32 13.28
N LEU A 123 3.46 -18.42 12.41
CA LEU A 123 2.07 -18.40 11.97
C LEU A 123 1.72 -19.71 11.27
N PHE A 124 2.54 -20.17 10.34
CA PHE A 124 2.25 -21.36 9.54
C PHE A 124 2.36 -22.65 10.33
N GLU A 125 3.25 -22.72 11.31
CA GLU A 125 3.26 -23.81 12.28
C GLU A 125 1.92 -23.91 13.02
N TYR A 126 1.44 -22.79 13.56
CA TYR A 126 0.16 -22.75 14.29
C TYR A 126 -1.02 -23.09 13.38
N LEU A 127 -1.09 -22.49 12.19
CA LEU A 127 -2.16 -22.73 11.22
C LEU A 127 -2.19 -24.18 10.74
N HIS A 128 -1.03 -24.77 10.46
CA HIS A 128 -0.96 -26.17 10.03
C HIS A 128 -1.42 -27.12 11.15
N GLU A 129 -1.06 -26.86 12.40
CA GLU A 129 -1.47 -27.69 13.53
C GLU A 129 -2.98 -27.62 13.83
N HIS A 130 -3.60 -26.45 13.65
CA HIS A 130 -4.96 -26.19 14.14
C HIS A 130 -6.02 -26.10 13.04
N TYR A 131 -5.64 -25.75 11.82
CA TYR A 131 -6.58 -25.43 10.74
C TYR A 131 -6.33 -26.19 9.44
N SER A 132 -5.16 -26.77 9.19
CA SER A 132 -4.89 -27.47 7.93
C SER A 132 -5.56 -28.84 7.82
N ASN A 133 -5.96 -29.18 6.59
CA ASN A 133 -6.42 -30.53 6.25
C ASN A 133 -5.33 -31.37 5.57
N LEU A 134 -4.38 -30.73 4.89
CA LEU A 134 -3.34 -31.40 4.13
C LEU A 134 -2.02 -31.47 4.91
N SER A 135 -1.16 -32.40 4.53
CA SER A 135 0.17 -32.54 5.11
C SER A 135 1.12 -31.43 4.64
N LEU A 136 2.14 -31.09 5.46
CA LEU A 136 3.21 -30.16 5.07
C LEU A 136 3.84 -30.50 3.71
N ALA A 137 4.00 -31.79 3.40
CA ALA A 137 4.56 -32.21 2.12
C ALA A 137 3.69 -31.73 0.94
N GLU A 138 2.37 -31.92 1.02
CA GLU A 138 1.43 -31.48 0.00
C GLU A 138 1.42 -29.95 -0.16
N LEU A 139 1.54 -29.22 0.95
CA LEU A 139 1.55 -27.75 0.97
C LEU A 139 2.85 -27.13 0.43
N ILE A 140 4.01 -27.76 0.68
CA ILE A 140 5.33 -27.17 0.42
C ILE A 140 5.96 -27.67 -0.88
N ASP A 141 5.70 -28.92 -1.29
CA ASP A 141 6.30 -29.51 -2.49
C ASP A 141 6.14 -28.67 -3.77
N PRO A 142 5.00 -27.98 -4.03
CA PRO A 142 4.89 -27.12 -5.20
C PRO A 142 5.91 -25.97 -5.20
N ALA A 143 6.20 -25.38 -4.05
CA ALA A 143 7.17 -24.29 -3.93
C ALA A 143 8.62 -24.81 -4.05
N ILE A 144 8.92 -26.01 -3.52
CA ILE A 144 10.20 -26.70 -3.77
C ILE A 144 10.38 -26.91 -5.27
N GLU A 145 9.38 -27.43 -5.96
CA GLU A 145 9.43 -27.66 -7.40
C GLU A 145 9.70 -26.36 -8.19
N GLN A 146 9.00 -25.28 -7.86
CA GLN A 146 9.18 -23.96 -8.48
C GLN A 146 10.60 -23.42 -8.25
N ALA A 147 11.11 -23.50 -7.02
CA ALA A 147 12.42 -22.99 -6.66
C ALA A 147 13.56 -23.77 -7.36
N GLU A 148 13.41 -25.08 -7.55
CA GLU A 148 14.44 -25.91 -8.19
C GLU A 148 14.38 -25.90 -9.71
N LYS A 149 13.20 -26.08 -10.29
CA LYS A 149 13.05 -26.10 -11.75
C LYS A 149 13.20 -24.69 -12.33
N GLY A 150 12.79 -23.70 -11.56
CA GLY A 150 12.81 -22.31 -11.94
C GLY A 150 11.62 -21.87 -12.77
N TYR A 151 11.56 -20.56 -13.03
CA TYR A 151 10.48 -19.91 -13.76
C TYR A 151 11.01 -18.71 -14.57
N ARG A 152 10.14 -18.13 -15.42
CA ARG A 152 10.46 -16.93 -16.19
C ARG A 152 10.14 -15.68 -15.38
N ALA A 153 11.10 -14.76 -15.29
CA ALA A 153 10.86 -13.43 -14.76
C ALA A 153 9.78 -12.70 -15.58
N ASN A 154 8.81 -12.09 -14.91
CA ASN A 154 7.82 -11.22 -15.55
C ASN A 154 8.23 -9.74 -15.44
N TRP A 155 7.43 -8.86 -16.02
CA TRP A 155 7.69 -7.42 -16.03
C TRP A 155 7.70 -6.78 -14.63
N ALA A 156 6.96 -7.34 -13.65
CA ALA A 156 6.99 -6.86 -12.27
C ALA A 156 8.33 -7.21 -11.62
N THR A 157 8.84 -8.42 -11.86
CA THR A 157 10.18 -8.84 -11.43
C THR A 157 11.25 -7.90 -11.97
N GLU A 158 11.23 -7.60 -13.28
CA GLU A 158 12.19 -6.65 -13.87
C GLU A 158 12.09 -5.26 -13.25
N LYS A 159 10.87 -4.71 -13.13
CA LYS A 159 10.62 -3.40 -12.50
C LYS A 159 11.27 -3.31 -11.12
N TYR A 160 10.99 -4.29 -10.25
CA TYR A 160 11.43 -4.26 -8.86
C TYR A 160 12.92 -4.62 -8.71
N SER A 161 13.45 -5.55 -9.50
CA SER A 161 14.89 -5.83 -9.55
C SER A 161 15.69 -4.63 -10.03
N TRP A 162 15.21 -3.92 -11.05
CA TRP A 162 15.86 -2.71 -11.56
C TRP A 162 15.87 -1.60 -10.50
N HIS A 163 14.72 -1.29 -9.90
CA HIS A 163 14.60 -0.24 -8.88
C HIS A 163 15.49 -0.49 -7.65
N GLN A 164 15.73 -1.75 -7.29
CA GLN A 164 16.50 -2.13 -6.10
C GLN A 164 17.88 -2.71 -6.41
N PHE A 165 18.40 -2.52 -7.62
CA PHE A 165 19.66 -3.14 -8.03
C PHE A 165 20.83 -2.78 -7.10
N LYS A 166 20.91 -1.53 -6.62
CA LYS A 166 21.91 -1.10 -5.63
C LYS A 166 21.81 -1.88 -4.32
N ARG A 167 20.59 -2.17 -3.84
CA ARG A 167 20.33 -2.99 -2.64
C ARG A 167 20.74 -4.43 -2.87
N ILE A 168 20.35 -5.01 -4.02
CA ILE A 168 20.71 -6.38 -4.43
C ILE A 168 22.23 -6.56 -4.45
N GLN A 169 22.97 -5.59 -4.99
CA GLN A 169 24.42 -5.64 -5.09
C GLN A 169 25.17 -5.42 -3.76
N LYS A 170 24.50 -4.90 -2.72
CA LYS A 170 25.16 -4.55 -1.47
C LYS A 170 25.75 -5.77 -0.76
N PHE A 171 25.04 -6.89 -0.78
CA PHE A 171 25.43 -8.11 -0.06
C PHE A 171 25.82 -9.22 -1.04
N PRO A 172 26.98 -9.88 -0.87
CA PRO A 172 27.44 -10.91 -1.81
C PRO A 172 26.44 -12.04 -2.05
N GLU A 173 25.77 -12.52 -0.99
CA GLU A 173 24.79 -13.60 -1.12
C GLU A 173 23.56 -13.16 -1.91
N THR A 174 23.02 -11.97 -1.62
CA THR A 174 21.86 -11.41 -2.33
C THR A 174 22.18 -11.11 -3.78
N HIS A 175 23.38 -10.60 -4.06
CA HIS A 175 23.86 -10.41 -5.42
C HIS A 175 23.93 -11.74 -6.17
N LYS A 176 24.48 -12.80 -5.56
CA LYS A 176 24.53 -14.14 -6.15
C LYS A 176 23.13 -14.71 -6.45
N VAL A 177 22.16 -14.49 -5.57
CA VAL A 177 20.81 -15.09 -5.68
C VAL A 177 19.90 -14.30 -6.62
N TYR A 178 19.97 -12.97 -6.58
CA TYR A 178 18.99 -12.08 -7.24
C TYR A 178 19.58 -11.25 -8.38
N THR A 179 20.60 -11.77 -9.06
CA THR A 179 21.06 -11.23 -10.35
C THR A 179 21.01 -12.30 -11.42
N ASN A 180 20.91 -11.85 -12.67
CA ASN A 180 20.98 -12.74 -13.81
C ASN A 180 22.42 -13.23 -14.03
N ASN A 181 22.59 -14.14 -15.00
CA ASN A 181 23.90 -14.75 -15.31
C ASN A 181 25.01 -13.76 -15.71
N GLN A 182 24.66 -12.50 -15.98
CA GLN A 182 25.60 -11.42 -16.33
C GLN A 182 25.95 -10.54 -15.12
N GLY A 183 25.37 -10.80 -13.95
CA GLY A 183 25.51 -9.96 -12.75
C GLY A 183 24.68 -8.67 -12.82
N SER A 184 23.67 -8.60 -13.69
CA SER A 184 22.71 -7.50 -13.79
C SER A 184 21.39 -7.86 -13.07
N TYR A 185 20.52 -6.88 -12.87
CA TYR A 185 19.14 -7.14 -12.44
C TYR A 185 18.43 -8.07 -13.45
N PHE A 186 17.38 -8.76 -13.01
CA PHE A 186 16.60 -9.63 -13.89
C PHE A 186 15.83 -8.84 -14.94
N HIS A 187 15.90 -9.28 -16.18
CA HIS A 187 15.06 -8.80 -17.27
C HIS A 187 13.84 -9.71 -17.46
N GLU A 188 12.74 -9.17 -17.98
CA GLU A 188 11.60 -9.98 -18.38
C GLU A 188 12.04 -11.12 -19.32
N GLY A 189 11.65 -12.36 -18.99
CA GLY A 189 12.03 -13.57 -19.70
C GLY A 189 13.31 -14.27 -19.20
N ASP A 190 14.10 -13.65 -18.31
CA ASP A 190 15.21 -14.33 -17.64
C ASP A 190 14.73 -15.58 -16.88
N TRP A 191 15.58 -16.60 -16.76
CA TRP A 191 15.27 -17.80 -15.99
C TRP A 191 15.79 -17.66 -14.56
N ILE A 192 14.90 -17.83 -13.58
CA ILE A 192 15.22 -17.70 -12.15
C ILE A 192 15.15 -19.07 -11.49
N GLN A 193 16.16 -19.43 -10.69
CA GLN A 193 16.20 -20.62 -9.84
C GLN A 193 16.70 -20.23 -8.45
N LEU A 194 16.11 -20.82 -7.41
CA LEU A 194 16.40 -20.52 -6.01
C LEU A 194 16.70 -21.83 -5.23
N PRO A 195 17.78 -22.57 -5.58
CA PRO A 195 18.05 -23.88 -4.99
C PRO A 195 18.28 -23.85 -3.46
N ASP A 196 18.87 -22.77 -2.95
CA ASP A 196 19.10 -22.60 -1.51
C ASP A 196 17.76 -22.39 -0.76
N LEU A 197 16.80 -21.70 -1.37
CA LEU A 197 15.44 -21.58 -0.82
C LEU A 197 14.69 -22.92 -0.87
N ALA A 198 14.84 -23.67 -1.97
CA ALA A 198 14.28 -25.02 -2.06
C ALA A 198 14.82 -25.96 -0.95
N ARG A 199 16.10 -25.82 -0.59
CA ARG A 199 16.69 -26.54 0.55
C ARG A 199 16.00 -26.16 1.87
N THR A 200 15.78 -24.88 2.12
CA THR A 200 15.05 -24.42 3.32
C THR A 200 13.64 -25.01 3.38
N PHE A 201 12.94 -25.05 2.25
CA PHE A 201 11.60 -25.62 2.18
C PHE A 201 11.57 -27.13 2.42
N ARG A 202 12.61 -27.87 2.01
CA ARG A 202 12.75 -29.29 2.38
C ARG A 202 12.90 -29.49 3.89
N ILE A 203 13.70 -28.65 4.54
CA ILE A 203 13.84 -28.68 6.00
C ILE A 203 12.47 -28.47 6.65
N PHE A 204 11.68 -27.50 6.18
CA PHE A 204 10.32 -27.30 6.72
C PHE A 204 9.38 -28.47 6.45
N LYS A 205 9.48 -29.10 5.28
CA LYS A 205 8.71 -30.30 4.96
C LYS A 205 9.06 -31.47 5.89
N GLU A 206 10.33 -31.63 6.26
CA GLU A 206 10.83 -32.76 7.05
C GLU A 206 10.70 -32.53 8.56
N GLU A 207 10.97 -31.31 9.03
CA GLU A 207 11.13 -30.96 10.45
C GLU A 207 10.03 -30.01 10.96
N GLY A 208 9.19 -29.48 10.07
CA GLY A 208 8.20 -28.45 10.38
C GLY A 208 8.75 -27.03 10.31
N PHE A 209 7.84 -26.04 10.34
CA PHE A 209 8.22 -24.62 10.30
C PHE A 209 9.03 -24.16 11.53
N GLY A 210 8.92 -24.86 12.66
CA GLY A 210 9.71 -24.61 13.87
C GLY A 210 11.22 -24.74 13.68
N ALA A 211 11.68 -25.44 12.63
CA ALA A 211 13.10 -25.50 12.24
C ALA A 211 13.67 -24.13 11.81
N PHE A 212 12.83 -23.13 11.55
CA PHE A 212 13.29 -21.76 11.32
C PHE A 212 13.86 -21.10 12.58
N TYR A 213 13.25 -21.38 13.74
CA TYR A 213 13.56 -20.74 15.02
C TYR A 213 14.59 -21.51 15.85
N ASN A 214 14.94 -22.72 15.42
CA ASN A 214 15.85 -23.62 16.11
C ASN A 214 16.88 -24.19 15.13
N GLY A 215 18.07 -24.57 15.62
CA GLY A 215 19.06 -25.26 14.78
C GLY A 215 19.82 -24.35 13.81
N ASP A 216 20.18 -24.87 12.64
CA ASP A 216 21.21 -24.25 11.80
C ASP A 216 20.71 -23.04 10.99
N ILE A 217 19.42 -22.98 10.64
CA ILE A 217 18.81 -21.78 10.02
C ILE A 217 18.87 -20.62 11.02
N ALA A 218 18.44 -20.85 12.26
CA ALA A 218 18.44 -19.85 13.32
C ALA A 218 19.83 -19.30 13.61
N LYS A 219 20.83 -20.18 13.75
CA LYS A 219 22.24 -19.77 13.92
C LYS A 219 22.77 -18.95 12.75
N GLN A 220 22.46 -19.35 11.52
CA GLN A 220 22.92 -18.62 10.34
C GLN A 220 22.22 -17.27 10.18
N LEU A 221 20.94 -17.16 10.57
CA LEU A 221 20.21 -15.89 10.64
C LEU A 221 20.92 -14.94 11.61
N VAL A 222 21.11 -15.38 12.86
CA VAL A 222 21.77 -14.59 13.91
C VAL A 222 23.16 -14.16 13.47
N HIS A 223 23.94 -15.08 12.89
CA HIS A 223 25.26 -14.76 12.37
C HIS A 223 25.19 -13.69 11.27
N THR A 224 24.36 -13.87 10.25
CA THR A 224 24.20 -12.92 9.13
C THR A 224 23.80 -11.53 9.61
N VAL A 225 22.86 -11.44 10.56
CA VAL A 225 22.39 -10.17 11.13
C VAL A 225 23.50 -9.51 11.97
N SER A 226 24.18 -10.29 12.82
CA SER A 226 25.23 -9.78 13.72
C SER A 226 26.47 -9.27 12.98
N GLU A 227 26.89 -9.94 11.90
CA GLU A 227 28.01 -9.49 11.05
C GLU A 227 27.73 -8.13 10.40
N ASN A 228 26.45 -7.78 10.25
CA ASN A 228 25.99 -6.52 9.68
C ASN A 228 25.53 -5.52 10.76
N GLY A 229 25.87 -5.75 12.03
CA GLY A 229 25.63 -4.82 13.14
C GLY A 229 24.27 -4.96 13.83
N GLY A 230 23.49 -6.00 13.52
CA GLY A 230 22.23 -6.28 14.20
C GLY A 230 22.39 -7.07 15.50
N THR A 231 21.29 -7.18 16.25
CA THR A 231 21.31 -7.65 17.64
C THR A 231 20.35 -8.80 17.94
N ILE A 232 19.72 -9.38 16.91
CA ILE A 232 18.90 -10.59 17.06
C ILE A 232 19.76 -11.73 17.63
N THR A 233 19.22 -12.43 18.62
CA THR A 233 19.82 -13.61 19.25
C THR A 233 19.01 -14.87 18.98
N GLU A 234 19.58 -16.05 19.24
CA GLU A 234 18.85 -17.31 19.15
C GLU A 234 17.67 -17.35 20.15
N ASP A 235 17.82 -16.71 21.31
CA ASP A 235 16.74 -16.58 22.30
C ASP A 235 15.58 -15.71 21.77
N ASP A 236 15.88 -14.65 21.01
CA ASP A 236 14.83 -13.83 20.37
C ASP A 236 14.01 -14.65 19.37
N LEU A 237 14.68 -15.51 18.59
CA LEU A 237 14.02 -16.41 17.64
C LEU A 237 13.17 -17.46 18.38
N ALA A 238 13.76 -18.15 19.36
CA ALA A 238 13.09 -19.24 20.07
C ALA A 238 11.85 -18.78 20.86
N ASN A 239 11.82 -17.53 21.32
CA ASN A 239 10.73 -16.98 22.12
C ASN A 239 9.66 -16.24 21.30
N TYR A 240 9.81 -16.13 19.98
CA TYR A 240 8.82 -15.43 19.15
C TYR A 240 7.44 -16.11 19.21
N GLN A 241 6.40 -15.28 19.30
CA GLN A 241 5.01 -15.71 19.33
C GLN A 241 4.14 -14.78 18.48
N ILE A 242 3.22 -15.38 17.73
CA ILE A 242 2.12 -14.66 17.11
C ILE A 242 1.12 -14.16 18.17
N ARG A 243 0.22 -13.25 17.78
CA ARG A 243 -0.98 -12.93 18.55
C ARG A 243 -2.21 -13.37 17.81
N ILE A 244 -3.21 -13.84 18.56
CA ILE A 244 -4.51 -14.24 18.06
C ILE A 244 -5.53 -13.35 18.75
N LYS A 245 -6.21 -12.52 17.98
CA LYS A 245 -7.09 -11.46 18.49
C LYS A 245 -8.42 -11.50 17.73
N LYS A 246 -9.42 -10.82 18.29
CA LYS A 246 -10.62 -10.46 17.52
C LYS A 246 -10.28 -9.30 16.58
N PRO A 247 -10.92 -9.21 15.40
CA PRO A 247 -10.76 -8.05 14.54
C PRO A 247 -11.30 -6.79 15.20
N VAL A 248 -10.77 -5.62 14.80
CA VAL A 248 -11.47 -4.36 15.04
C VAL A 248 -12.66 -4.31 14.11
N LYS A 249 -13.80 -3.80 14.61
CA LYS A 249 -15.04 -3.84 13.85
C LYS A 249 -15.96 -2.66 14.08
N ALA A 250 -16.67 -2.26 13.03
CA ALA A 250 -17.70 -1.23 13.10
C ALA A 250 -18.73 -1.39 11.98
N SER A 251 -19.92 -0.82 12.18
CA SER A 251 -20.93 -0.72 11.12
C SER A 251 -20.62 0.44 10.16
N TYR A 252 -20.88 0.24 8.87
CA TYR A 252 -20.90 1.29 7.85
C TYR A 252 -22.07 1.02 6.89
N ARG A 253 -23.08 1.90 6.87
CA ARG A 253 -24.23 1.83 5.95
C ARG A 253 -24.93 0.46 5.88
N GLY A 254 -25.04 -0.24 7.01
CA GLY A 254 -25.68 -1.56 7.12
C GLY A 254 -24.77 -2.77 6.86
N TYR A 255 -23.47 -2.54 6.63
CA TYR A 255 -22.43 -3.56 6.55
C TYR A 255 -21.59 -3.56 7.83
N GLU A 256 -21.02 -4.70 8.22
CA GLU A 256 -20.03 -4.79 9.31
C GLU A 256 -18.64 -4.91 8.70
N ILE A 257 -17.80 -3.89 8.93
CA ILE A 257 -16.40 -3.86 8.51
C ILE A 257 -15.58 -4.55 9.60
N ASN A 258 -14.86 -5.63 9.27
CA ASN A 258 -13.95 -6.32 10.16
C ASN A 258 -12.52 -6.23 9.58
N SER A 259 -11.57 -5.73 10.35
CA SER A 259 -10.19 -5.53 9.88
C SER A 259 -9.17 -5.76 10.99
N MET A 260 -7.88 -5.69 10.65
CA MET A 260 -6.79 -5.95 11.58
C MET A 260 -6.67 -4.82 12.62
N GLY A 261 -6.57 -5.22 13.90
CA GLY A 261 -6.30 -4.30 15.01
C GLY A 261 -4.80 -4.04 15.23
N PRO A 262 -4.45 -3.29 16.28
CA PRO A 262 -3.05 -3.12 16.71
C PRO A 262 -2.29 -4.45 16.83
N SER A 263 -1.04 -4.55 16.39
CA SER A 263 -0.10 -3.48 15.98
C SER A 263 -0.31 -2.89 14.57
N SER A 264 -1.36 -3.29 13.84
CA SER A 264 -1.76 -2.57 12.64
C SER A 264 -2.56 -1.31 12.97
N SER A 265 -2.27 -0.23 12.25
CA SER A 265 -3.08 0.98 12.21
C SER A 265 -4.23 0.92 11.22
N GLY A 266 -4.17 0.01 10.25
CA GLY A 266 -4.97 0.17 9.06
C GLY A 266 -6.45 -0.12 9.28
N GLY A 267 -6.81 -1.11 10.09
CA GLY A 267 -8.23 -1.41 10.35
C GLY A 267 -8.97 -0.28 11.07
N ILE A 268 -8.34 0.34 12.08
CA ILE A 268 -8.90 1.52 12.77
C ILE A 268 -9.04 2.68 11.78
N THR A 269 -8.00 2.95 11.00
CA THR A 269 -7.98 4.10 10.06
C THR A 269 -9.01 3.93 8.93
N ILE A 270 -9.17 2.72 8.37
CA ILE A 270 -10.21 2.38 7.39
C ILE A 270 -11.59 2.70 7.96
N ILE A 271 -11.89 2.19 9.16
CA ILE A 271 -13.17 2.42 9.84
C ILE A 271 -13.42 3.92 10.06
N GLN A 272 -12.40 4.67 10.48
CA GLN A 272 -12.52 6.11 10.66
C GLN A 272 -12.88 6.82 9.36
N ILE A 273 -12.18 6.55 8.25
CA ILE A 273 -12.46 7.20 6.96
C ILE A 273 -13.89 6.89 6.50
N LEU A 274 -14.31 5.63 6.56
CA LEU A 274 -15.67 5.22 6.18
C LEU A 274 -16.72 5.94 7.03
N LYS A 275 -16.58 5.97 8.35
CA LYS A 275 -17.57 6.58 9.26
C LYS A 275 -17.57 8.12 9.22
N LEU A 276 -16.44 8.75 8.91
CA LEU A 276 -16.39 10.20 8.59
C LEU A 276 -17.23 10.50 7.34
N LEU A 277 -17.11 9.66 6.30
CA LEU A 277 -17.86 9.80 5.05
C LEU A 277 -19.34 9.39 5.18
N GLU A 278 -19.69 8.58 6.18
CA GLU A 278 -21.08 8.17 6.47
C GLU A 278 -22.01 9.37 6.75
N GLN A 279 -21.43 10.52 7.15
CA GLN A 279 -22.16 11.76 7.40
C GLN A 279 -22.63 12.48 6.11
N PHE A 280 -22.15 12.05 4.94
CA PHE A 280 -22.43 12.68 3.65
C PHE A 280 -23.10 11.70 2.69
N ASP A 281 -23.88 12.23 1.73
CA ASP A 281 -24.51 11.44 0.68
C ASP A 281 -23.56 11.29 -0.52
N ILE A 282 -22.46 10.54 -0.30
CA ILE A 282 -21.43 10.33 -1.33
C ILE A 282 -21.98 9.57 -2.53
N LYS A 283 -22.98 8.68 -2.33
CA LYS A 283 -23.68 7.99 -3.41
C LYS A 283 -24.30 8.97 -4.39
N LYS A 284 -24.93 10.04 -3.90
CA LYS A 284 -25.50 11.10 -4.75
C LYS A 284 -24.45 11.98 -5.42
N MET A 285 -23.28 12.16 -4.81
CA MET A 285 -22.16 12.88 -5.43
C MET A 285 -21.64 12.12 -6.67
N GLY A 286 -21.57 10.80 -6.57
CA GLY A 286 -21.15 9.90 -7.64
C GLY A 286 -19.63 9.71 -7.73
N PRO A 287 -19.19 8.62 -8.38
CA PRO A 287 -17.77 8.29 -8.51
C PRO A 287 -17.02 9.38 -9.29
N ARG A 288 -15.76 9.64 -8.91
CA ARG A 288 -14.88 10.67 -9.48
C ARG A 288 -15.39 12.12 -9.43
N SER A 289 -16.52 12.40 -8.78
CA SER A 289 -16.99 13.77 -8.64
C SER A 289 -16.04 14.59 -7.78
N ILE A 290 -15.92 15.89 -8.07
CA ILE A 290 -15.06 16.81 -7.29
C ILE A 290 -15.47 16.82 -5.82
N ASP A 291 -16.78 16.78 -5.55
CA ASP A 291 -17.29 16.79 -4.19
C ASP A 291 -16.91 15.49 -3.46
N TYR A 292 -17.13 14.32 -4.07
CA TYR A 292 -16.71 13.05 -3.45
C TYR A 292 -15.21 13.02 -3.17
N LEU A 293 -14.37 13.31 -4.17
CA LEU A 293 -12.91 13.26 -4.02
C LEU A 293 -12.43 14.27 -2.96
N HIS A 294 -13.02 15.45 -2.89
CA HIS A 294 -12.70 16.44 -1.85
C HIS A 294 -13.01 15.90 -0.45
N HIS A 295 -14.18 15.30 -0.23
CA HIS A 295 -14.55 14.75 1.08
C HIS A 295 -13.68 13.54 1.44
N LEU A 296 -13.37 12.68 0.46
CA LEU A 296 -12.49 11.53 0.65
C LEU A 296 -11.09 11.96 1.13
N ILE A 297 -10.48 12.94 0.46
CA ILE A 297 -9.15 13.47 0.84
C ILE A 297 -9.16 14.02 2.27
N GLN A 298 -10.17 14.82 2.61
CA GLN A 298 -10.26 15.43 3.94
C GLN A 298 -10.53 14.39 5.03
N ALA A 299 -11.36 13.37 4.75
CA ALA A 299 -11.57 12.25 5.65
C ALA A 299 -10.29 11.44 5.88
N MET A 300 -9.47 11.23 4.85
CA MET A 300 -8.14 10.62 5.00
C MET A 300 -7.28 11.46 5.94
N HIS A 301 -7.12 12.77 5.71
CA HIS A 301 -6.29 13.64 6.57
C HIS A 301 -6.69 13.58 8.04
N ILE A 302 -7.99 13.59 8.33
CA ILE A 302 -8.51 13.47 9.70
C ILE A 302 -8.11 12.13 10.31
N ALA A 303 -8.36 11.02 9.60
CA ALA A 303 -8.08 9.68 10.12
C ALA A 303 -6.56 9.42 10.28
N TYR A 304 -5.74 9.86 9.34
CA TYR A 304 -4.28 9.75 9.43
C TYR A 304 -3.70 10.60 10.56
N SER A 305 -4.32 11.73 10.92
CA SER A 305 -3.92 12.51 12.08
C SER A 305 -4.13 11.75 13.41
N ASP A 306 -5.27 11.05 13.55
CA ASP A 306 -5.52 10.22 14.73
C ASP A 306 -4.63 8.97 14.74
N ARG A 307 -4.43 8.34 13.58
CA ARG A 307 -3.52 7.20 13.40
C ARG A 307 -2.14 7.51 13.95
N ALA A 308 -1.52 8.59 13.48
CA ALA A 308 -0.15 8.97 13.85
C ALA A 308 -0.02 9.31 15.34
N HIS A 309 -1.13 9.68 16.00
CA HIS A 309 -1.09 10.09 17.39
C HIS A 309 -1.44 8.98 18.38
N TYR A 310 -2.37 8.08 18.04
CA TYR A 310 -2.98 7.17 19.02
C TYR A 310 -2.68 5.69 18.84
N VAL A 311 -2.16 5.26 17.68
CA VAL A 311 -2.08 3.84 17.35
C VAL A 311 -0.63 3.34 17.39
N ALA A 312 -0.40 2.29 18.17
CA ALA A 312 0.88 1.60 18.35
C ALA A 312 0.61 0.13 18.73
N ASP A 313 1.64 -0.62 19.12
CA ASP A 313 1.48 -1.98 19.67
C ASP A 313 0.69 -1.96 21.00
N ASP A 314 -0.44 -2.64 21.02
CA ASP A 314 -1.33 -2.72 22.18
C ASP A 314 -0.89 -3.71 23.26
N ASP A 315 0.18 -4.48 23.01
CA ASP A 315 0.89 -5.23 24.06
C ASP A 315 1.68 -4.27 24.99
N TYR A 316 2.00 -3.05 24.52
CA TYR A 316 2.82 -2.05 25.24
C TYR A 316 2.04 -0.81 25.66
N TYR A 317 1.10 -0.35 24.82
CA TYR A 317 0.34 0.87 25.06
C TYR A 317 -1.16 0.61 24.98
N LYS A 318 -1.93 1.27 25.84
CA LYS A 318 -3.38 1.15 25.80
C LYS A 318 -3.96 1.99 24.65
N VAL A 319 -4.09 1.39 23.47
CA VAL A 319 -4.74 2.02 22.31
C VAL A 319 -6.25 2.21 22.60
N PRO A 320 -6.80 3.43 22.48
CA PRO A 320 -8.21 3.73 22.78
C PRO A 320 -9.12 3.34 21.60
N ILE A 321 -9.12 2.06 21.21
CA ILE A 321 -9.78 1.54 19.99
C ILE A 321 -11.26 1.94 19.96
N GLU A 322 -12.00 1.66 21.05
CA GLU A 322 -13.45 1.92 21.12
C GLU A 322 -13.77 3.41 20.95
N GLN A 323 -12.95 4.31 21.49
CA GLN A 323 -13.13 5.75 21.36
C GLN A 323 -12.79 6.23 19.93
N LEU A 324 -11.73 5.68 19.33
CA LEU A 324 -11.28 6.05 17.98
C LEU A 324 -12.28 5.70 16.89
N ILE A 325 -13.09 4.64 17.08
CA ILE A 325 -14.08 4.19 16.10
C ILE A 325 -15.53 4.52 16.50
N ASP A 326 -15.71 5.27 17.59
CA ASP A 326 -17.03 5.66 18.09
C ASP A 326 -17.77 6.56 17.09
N SER A 327 -19.08 6.35 16.95
CA SER A 327 -19.90 7.10 15.98
C SER A 327 -20.05 8.57 16.34
N ASP A 328 -20.19 8.91 17.62
CA ASP A 328 -20.36 10.30 18.05
C ASP A 328 -19.03 11.05 17.95
N TYR A 329 -17.91 10.39 18.28
CA TYR A 329 -16.57 10.93 18.03
C TYR A 329 -16.35 11.27 16.55
N LEU A 330 -16.62 10.33 15.65
CA LEU A 330 -16.36 10.54 14.21
C LEU A 330 -17.35 11.52 13.57
N LYS A 331 -18.59 11.59 14.07
CA LYS A 331 -19.54 12.65 13.69
C LYS A 331 -19.08 14.02 14.14
N GLN A 332 -18.45 14.15 15.31
CA GLN A 332 -17.84 15.41 15.73
C GLN A 332 -16.63 15.74 14.84
N ARG A 333 -15.78 14.77 14.53
CA ARG A 333 -14.58 14.98 13.70
C ARG A 333 -14.93 15.35 12.26
N SER A 334 -16.03 14.83 11.69
CA SER A 334 -16.45 15.13 10.32
C SER A 334 -16.78 16.62 10.09
N THR A 335 -17.05 17.40 11.14
CA THR A 335 -17.28 18.85 11.02
C THR A 335 -16.02 19.63 10.64
N LEU A 336 -14.84 18.98 10.65
CA LEU A 336 -13.59 19.55 10.15
C LEU A 336 -13.53 19.57 8.61
N ILE A 337 -14.38 18.79 7.94
CA ILE A 337 -14.49 18.79 6.48
C ILE A 337 -15.31 20.01 6.06
N ASN A 338 -14.64 20.99 5.44
CA ASN A 338 -15.29 22.16 4.86
C ASN A 338 -15.68 21.88 3.41
N GLU A 339 -16.97 21.91 3.09
CA GLU A 339 -17.49 21.55 1.76
C GLU A 339 -16.91 22.38 0.59
N THR A 340 -16.40 23.59 0.87
CA THR A 340 -15.95 24.53 -0.17
C THR A 340 -14.44 24.44 -0.42
N PHE A 341 -13.61 24.47 0.63
CA PHE A 341 -12.15 24.51 0.55
C PHE A 341 -11.50 23.51 1.49
N ALA A 342 -10.37 22.94 1.07
CA ALA A 342 -9.59 22.02 1.90
C ALA A 342 -9.15 22.70 3.20
N ASN A 343 -9.41 22.03 4.32
CA ASN A 343 -8.85 22.36 5.62
C ASN A 343 -7.45 21.75 5.72
N PHE A 344 -6.47 22.59 6.06
CA PHE A 344 -5.07 22.19 6.24
C PHE A 344 -4.67 22.04 7.70
N ASP A 345 -5.40 22.67 8.61
CA ASP A 345 -5.10 22.64 10.05
C ASP A 345 -5.85 21.47 10.71
N ILE A 346 -5.51 20.27 10.23
CA ILE A 346 -6.09 19.03 10.74
C ILE A 346 -5.12 18.44 11.76
N GLN A 347 -5.55 18.48 13.02
CA GLN A 347 -4.86 17.85 14.16
C GLN A 347 -5.65 16.62 14.62
N HIS A 348 -4.99 15.73 15.38
CA HIS A 348 -5.65 14.61 16.05
C HIS A 348 -6.77 15.08 16.99
N GLY A 349 -7.77 14.24 17.24
CA GLY A 349 -8.92 14.62 18.08
C GLY A 349 -8.60 14.61 19.57
N THR A 350 -8.96 15.67 20.28
CA THR A 350 -8.52 15.91 21.68
C THR A 350 -9.49 15.41 22.75
N THR A 351 -10.60 14.79 22.37
CA THR A 351 -11.57 14.18 23.30
C THR A 351 -11.07 12.85 23.86
N ILE A 352 -10.05 12.27 23.24
CA ILE A 352 -9.36 11.06 23.66
C ILE A 352 -8.16 11.49 24.54
N PRO A 353 -7.89 10.80 25.68
CA PRO A 353 -6.75 11.12 26.53
C PRO A 353 -5.44 11.22 25.74
N ASN A 354 -4.73 12.33 25.93
CA ASN A 354 -3.52 12.62 25.16
C ASN A 354 -2.40 11.61 25.47
N VAL A 355 -1.57 11.36 24.47
CA VAL A 355 -0.36 10.53 24.56
C VAL A 355 0.83 11.27 23.94
N GLU A 356 2.04 10.83 24.25
CA GLU A 356 3.24 11.28 23.55
C GLU A 356 3.45 10.42 22.31
N ALA A 357 3.46 11.04 21.13
CA ALA A 357 3.60 10.37 19.86
C ALA A 357 4.55 11.17 18.96
N HIS A 358 5.46 10.45 18.31
CA HIS A 358 6.42 11.02 17.35
C HIS A 358 6.30 10.38 15.97
N THR A 359 5.27 9.57 15.76
CA THR A 359 5.00 8.93 14.47
C THR A 359 4.69 9.98 13.43
N TYR A 360 5.40 9.91 12.32
CA TYR A 360 5.16 10.80 11.20
C TYR A 360 3.86 10.42 10.50
N ILE A 361 3.14 11.43 10.02
CA ILE A 361 1.93 11.23 9.22
C ILE A 361 2.29 10.73 7.81
N ASP A 362 3.50 11.03 7.33
CA ASP A 362 4.02 10.55 6.04
C ASP A 362 5.07 9.46 6.26
N GLU A 363 5.11 8.49 5.35
CA GLU A 363 6.00 7.33 5.42
C GLU A 363 6.71 7.10 4.09
N GLN A 364 7.88 6.48 4.15
CA GLN A 364 8.64 6.14 2.95
C GLN A 364 8.03 4.94 2.23
N HIS A 365 8.17 4.93 0.89
CA HIS A 365 7.59 3.89 0.06
C HIS A 365 8.21 2.51 0.34
N THR A 366 7.45 1.65 1.00
CA THR A 366 7.65 0.20 1.09
C THR A 366 6.66 -0.53 0.18
N GLU A 367 6.87 -1.81 -0.08
CA GLU A 367 5.95 -2.62 -0.88
C GLU A 367 5.55 -3.86 -0.07
N THR A 368 4.50 -4.54 -0.44
CA THR A 368 3.94 -5.68 0.30
C THR A 368 3.28 -6.61 -0.71
N THR A 369 2.74 -7.75 -0.29
CA THR A 369 1.74 -8.46 -1.11
C THR A 369 0.49 -8.76 -0.31
N HIS A 370 -0.62 -8.88 -1.01
CA HIS A 370 -1.90 -9.29 -0.46
C HIS A 370 -2.48 -10.38 -1.35
N PHE A 371 -3.16 -11.34 -0.74
CA PHE A 371 -3.95 -12.29 -1.50
C PHE A 371 -5.15 -12.79 -0.70
N SER A 372 -6.13 -13.23 -1.48
CA SER A 372 -7.47 -13.57 -1.05
C SER A 372 -7.78 -15.01 -1.40
N VAL A 373 -8.36 -15.76 -0.47
CA VAL A 373 -8.76 -17.15 -0.70
C VAL A 373 -10.14 -17.40 -0.10
N THR A 374 -11.00 -18.08 -0.86
CA THR A 374 -12.16 -18.76 -0.33
C THR A 374 -12.21 -20.19 -0.84
N ASP A 375 -12.70 -21.12 -0.01
CA ASP A 375 -12.81 -22.53 -0.34
C ASP A 375 -14.27 -22.97 -0.55
N LYS A 376 -14.46 -24.22 -0.97
CA LYS A 376 -15.80 -24.82 -1.14
C LYS A 376 -16.59 -25.00 0.16
N TYR A 377 -15.94 -24.86 1.32
CA TYR A 377 -16.58 -24.97 2.64
C TYR A 377 -17.12 -23.62 3.13
N GLY A 378 -16.85 -22.54 2.39
CA GLY A 378 -17.29 -21.18 2.69
C GLY A 378 -16.32 -20.41 3.58
N ASN A 379 -15.14 -20.97 3.91
CA ASN A 379 -14.14 -20.24 4.67
C ASN A 379 -13.54 -19.12 3.81
N VAL A 380 -13.09 -18.05 4.45
CA VAL A 380 -12.48 -16.91 3.77
C VAL A 380 -11.19 -16.52 4.50
N ALA A 381 -10.11 -16.38 3.75
CA ALA A 381 -8.82 -15.93 4.24
C ALA A 381 -8.35 -14.69 3.48
N SER A 382 -8.02 -13.65 4.23
CA SER A 382 -7.49 -12.37 3.77
C SER A 382 -6.09 -12.21 4.34
N PHE A 383 -5.04 -12.36 3.52
CA PHE A 383 -3.66 -12.38 4.02
C PHE A 383 -2.81 -11.28 3.40
N THR A 384 -2.28 -10.40 4.25
CA THR A 384 -1.32 -9.37 3.86
C THR A 384 0.02 -9.63 4.53
N THR A 385 1.09 -9.70 3.74
CA THR A 385 2.40 -10.23 4.15
C THR A 385 3.54 -9.48 3.48
N SER A 386 4.61 -9.24 4.23
CA SER A 386 5.67 -8.32 3.81
C SER A 386 7.03 -8.65 4.41
N ILE A 387 8.09 -8.23 3.72
CA ILE A 387 9.46 -8.09 4.28
C ILE A 387 9.85 -6.60 4.49
N GLY A 388 8.88 -5.68 4.42
CA GLY A 388 9.09 -4.24 4.49
C GLY A 388 9.43 -3.64 3.14
N MET A 389 10.62 -3.05 2.99
CA MET A 389 11.11 -2.55 1.70
C MET A 389 11.14 -3.64 0.62
N ILE A 390 11.11 -3.22 -0.64
CA ILE A 390 11.35 -4.12 -1.76
C ILE A 390 12.76 -4.74 -1.60
N TYR A 391 12.86 -6.06 -1.65
CA TYR A 391 14.03 -6.86 -1.25
C TYR A 391 14.45 -6.77 0.22
N GLY A 392 13.56 -6.31 1.10
CA GLY A 392 13.78 -6.21 2.55
C GLY A 392 15.06 -5.45 2.88
N SER A 393 15.85 -5.99 3.81
CA SER A 393 17.15 -5.43 4.22
C SER A 393 18.23 -5.57 3.15
N GLY A 394 17.96 -6.33 2.11
CA GLY A 394 18.95 -6.82 1.16
C GLY A 394 19.82 -7.95 1.73
N MET A 395 19.65 -8.40 2.98
CA MET A 395 20.42 -9.52 3.54
C MET A 395 19.73 -10.85 3.26
N THR A 396 20.42 -11.76 2.57
CA THR A 396 19.97 -13.13 2.35
C THR A 396 20.77 -14.08 3.24
N ILE A 397 20.11 -15.00 3.93
CA ILE A 397 20.76 -16.02 4.75
C ILE A 397 21.55 -16.98 3.83
N PRO A 398 22.90 -17.02 3.92
CA PRO A 398 23.73 -17.88 3.06
C PRO A 398 23.36 -19.36 3.17
N ASN A 399 23.31 -20.05 2.02
CA ASN A 399 22.91 -21.47 1.88
C ASN A 399 21.44 -21.81 2.20
N TYR A 400 20.63 -20.81 2.57
CA TYR A 400 19.20 -20.99 2.87
C TYR A 400 18.29 -20.10 2.01
N GLY A 401 18.83 -19.12 1.29
CA GLY A 401 18.08 -18.32 0.31
C GLY A 401 16.98 -17.45 0.89
N VAL A 402 16.94 -17.26 2.21
CA VAL A 402 15.90 -16.48 2.89
C VAL A 402 16.29 -15.01 2.95
N LEU A 403 15.49 -14.15 2.32
CA LEU A 403 15.67 -12.71 2.37
C LEU A 403 15.04 -12.13 3.65
N LEU A 404 15.80 -11.30 4.37
CA LEU A 404 15.42 -10.77 5.69
C LEU A 404 14.73 -9.41 5.61
N ASN A 405 13.75 -9.20 6.48
CA ASN A 405 12.91 -8.01 6.52
C ASN A 405 13.63 -6.71 6.92
N THR A 406 12.89 -5.60 6.87
CA THR A 406 13.30 -4.23 7.25
C THR A 406 12.40 -3.59 8.29
N THR A 407 11.54 -4.37 8.96
CA THR A 407 10.32 -3.84 9.59
C THR A 407 10.54 -3.08 10.89
N ILE A 408 11.78 -2.99 11.39
CA ILE A 408 12.16 -2.01 12.40
C ILE A 408 11.94 -0.57 11.91
N ASP A 409 11.94 -0.33 10.60
CA ASP A 409 11.64 0.97 10.00
C ASP A 409 10.23 1.52 10.32
N GLY A 410 9.31 0.66 10.78
CA GLY A 410 7.99 1.06 11.25
C GLY A 410 7.97 1.69 12.64
N PHE A 411 9.10 1.75 13.36
CA PHE A 411 9.21 2.47 14.63
C PHE A 411 9.58 3.94 14.42
N ASP A 412 9.19 4.77 15.38
CA ASP A 412 9.60 6.16 15.43
C ASP A 412 11.11 6.25 15.69
N VAL A 413 11.81 6.98 14.83
CA VAL A 413 13.24 7.29 15.01
C VAL A 413 13.46 8.21 16.22
N VAL A 414 12.47 9.07 16.53
CA VAL A 414 12.52 9.99 17.66
C VAL A 414 11.99 9.28 18.91
N PRO A 415 12.82 9.12 19.96
CA PRO A 415 12.42 8.38 21.17
C PRO A 415 11.37 9.12 22.00
N GLY A 416 10.71 8.41 22.92
CA GLY A 416 9.71 8.90 23.88
C GLY A 416 8.25 8.74 23.44
N GLY A 417 8.01 8.40 22.17
CA GLY A 417 6.65 8.22 21.63
C GLY A 417 6.10 6.80 21.83
N ILE A 418 4.77 6.65 21.72
CA ILE A 418 4.08 5.35 21.83
C ILE A 418 4.56 4.29 20.83
N ASN A 419 5.14 4.71 19.70
CA ASN A 419 5.69 3.83 18.67
C ASN A 419 7.23 3.90 18.60
N GLU A 420 7.90 4.22 19.72
CA GLU A 420 9.35 4.07 19.79
C GLU A 420 9.78 2.59 19.80
N ILE A 421 11.02 2.32 19.42
CA ILE A 421 11.58 0.96 19.43
C ILE A 421 11.83 0.47 20.87
N GLU A 422 11.22 -0.66 21.23
CA GLU A 422 11.42 -1.33 22.52
C GLU A 422 11.66 -2.83 22.32
N ALA A 423 12.34 -3.45 23.27
CA ALA A 423 12.64 -4.88 23.24
C ALA A 423 11.36 -5.70 23.06
N HIS A 424 11.33 -6.60 22.07
CA HIS A 424 10.19 -7.50 21.77
C HIS A 424 8.88 -6.82 21.34
N LYS A 425 8.88 -5.51 21.11
CA LYS A 425 7.71 -4.76 20.61
C LYS A 425 7.55 -4.95 19.11
N ARG A 426 6.31 -4.84 18.61
CA ARG A 426 5.99 -4.81 17.17
C ARG A 426 5.94 -3.36 16.68
N SER A 427 6.51 -3.11 15.51
CA SER A 427 6.39 -1.81 14.88
C SER A 427 5.00 -1.60 14.29
N LEU A 428 4.55 -0.35 14.25
CA LEU A 428 3.32 0.04 13.58
C LEU A 428 3.32 -0.44 12.12
N SER A 429 2.16 -0.88 11.65
CA SER A 429 1.97 -1.29 10.25
C SER A 429 0.71 -0.67 9.64
N ASN A 430 0.66 -0.58 8.32
CA ASN A 430 -0.51 -0.14 7.55
C ASN A 430 -1.33 -1.29 6.98
N MET A 431 -0.81 -2.53 7.05
CA MET A 431 -1.45 -3.71 6.49
C MET A 431 -2.80 -3.98 7.14
N ALA A 432 -3.86 -4.05 6.33
CA ALA A 432 -5.23 -4.16 6.84
C ALA A 432 -6.08 -5.13 6.03
N PRO A 433 -5.76 -6.43 6.03
CA PRO A 433 -6.67 -7.43 5.49
C PRO A 433 -8.07 -7.22 6.09
N THR A 434 -9.10 -7.18 5.24
CA THR A 434 -10.44 -6.72 5.63
C THR A 434 -11.51 -7.63 5.08
N ILE A 435 -12.44 -8.05 5.95
CA ILE A 435 -13.63 -8.82 5.60
C ILE A 435 -14.87 -7.98 5.97
N VAL A 436 -15.72 -7.72 4.99
CA VAL A 436 -16.99 -7.03 5.13
C VAL A 436 -18.11 -8.05 5.17
N MET A 437 -18.94 -7.97 6.21
CA MET A 437 -20.08 -8.84 6.43
C MET A 437 -21.39 -8.10 6.12
N LYS A 438 -22.38 -8.83 5.63
CA LYS A 438 -23.77 -8.36 5.48
C LYS A 438 -24.71 -9.45 5.96
N ASP A 439 -25.63 -9.09 6.87
CA ASP A 439 -26.61 -10.02 7.43
C ASP A 439 -25.98 -11.32 7.98
N GLY A 440 -24.81 -11.19 8.62
CA GLY A 440 -24.05 -12.30 9.22
C GLY A 440 -23.25 -13.17 8.23
N ASN A 441 -23.22 -12.84 6.94
CA ASN A 441 -22.49 -13.59 5.92
C ASN A 441 -21.39 -12.73 5.29
N PRO A 442 -20.27 -13.33 4.82
CA PRO A 442 -19.28 -12.61 4.02
C PRO A 442 -19.94 -11.95 2.80
N PHE A 443 -19.60 -10.70 2.55
CA PHE A 443 -20.08 -9.91 1.41
C PHE A 443 -18.92 -9.48 0.51
N LEU A 444 -17.84 -9.00 1.10
CA LEU A 444 -16.63 -8.58 0.41
C LEU A 444 -15.42 -8.94 1.27
N GLU A 445 -14.37 -9.44 0.64
CA GLU A 445 -13.03 -9.51 1.22
C GLU A 445 -12.11 -8.67 0.33
N VAL A 446 -11.23 -7.90 0.95
CA VAL A 446 -10.33 -6.99 0.23
C VAL A 446 -9.08 -6.70 1.05
N GLY A 447 -7.97 -6.58 0.33
CA GLY A 447 -6.74 -6.02 0.86
C GLY A 447 -5.82 -5.53 -0.26
N ALA A 448 -4.74 -4.87 0.15
CA ALA A 448 -3.78 -4.28 -0.77
C ALA A 448 -2.38 -4.24 -0.12
N PRO A 449 -1.31 -4.21 -0.91
CA PRO A 449 -0.01 -3.66 -0.53
C PRO A 449 0.09 -2.17 -0.88
N GLY A 450 1.27 -1.58 -0.69
CA GLY A 450 1.55 -0.17 -0.99
C GLY A 450 1.81 0.72 0.22
N ALA A 451 2.51 0.19 1.24
CA ALA A 451 2.88 0.93 2.46
C ALA A 451 1.68 1.66 3.10
N ILE A 452 1.81 2.96 3.32
CA ILE A 452 0.78 3.82 3.90
C ILE A 452 -0.46 3.98 3.00
N SER A 453 -0.34 3.77 1.69
CA SER A 453 -1.48 3.87 0.75
C SER A 453 -2.46 2.68 0.82
N ILE A 454 -2.09 1.57 1.48
CA ILE A 454 -2.94 0.38 1.69
C ILE A 454 -4.34 0.77 2.17
N ILE A 455 -4.39 1.63 3.18
CA ILE A 455 -5.63 2.10 3.83
C ILE A 455 -6.52 2.81 2.80
N ALA A 456 -5.94 3.71 2.01
CA ALA A 456 -6.66 4.46 0.99
C ALA A 456 -7.18 3.56 -0.15
N SER A 457 -6.39 2.58 -0.59
CA SER A 457 -6.79 1.64 -1.64
C SER A 457 -7.95 0.75 -1.18
N ILE A 458 -7.91 0.27 0.06
CA ILE A 458 -9.00 -0.55 0.64
C ILE A 458 -10.27 0.28 0.83
N VAL A 459 -10.17 1.47 1.41
CA VAL A 459 -11.33 2.37 1.62
C VAL A 459 -12.03 2.67 0.30
N GLN A 460 -11.28 3.08 -0.73
CA GLN A 460 -11.85 3.40 -2.04
C GLN A 460 -12.52 2.18 -2.66
N THR A 461 -11.92 0.99 -2.55
CA THR A 461 -12.53 -0.25 -3.05
C THR A 461 -13.84 -0.57 -2.32
N ILE A 462 -13.88 -0.43 -0.99
CA ILE A 462 -15.10 -0.63 -0.18
C ILE A 462 -16.20 0.36 -0.60
N ILE A 463 -15.87 1.65 -0.73
CA ILE A 463 -16.82 2.69 -1.17
C ILE A 463 -17.33 2.39 -2.59
N ASN A 464 -16.44 2.03 -3.51
CA ASN A 464 -16.81 1.70 -4.88
C ASN A 464 -17.81 0.54 -4.95
N VAL A 465 -17.63 -0.50 -4.14
CA VAL A 465 -18.57 -1.64 -4.07
C VAL A 465 -19.87 -1.29 -3.34
N ILE A 466 -19.79 -0.63 -2.17
CA ILE A 466 -20.96 -0.41 -1.29
C ILE A 466 -21.79 0.80 -1.70
N ASP A 467 -21.15 1.92 -2.01
CA ASP A 467 -21.81 3.19 -2.28
C ASP A 467 -22.11 3.39 -3.77
N PHE A 468 -21.19 2.97 -4.64
CA PHE A 468 -21.31 3.13 -6.10
C PHE A 468 -21.76 1.87 -6.85
N ASP A 469 -22.12 0.80 -6.12
CA ASP A 469 -22.66 -0.44 -6.67
C ASP A 469 -21.77 -1.10 -7.75
N MET A 470 -20.46 -0.89 -7.68
CA MET A 470 -19.50 -1.50 -8.60
C MET A 470 -19.27 -2.98 -8.25
N THR A 471 -18.99 -3.80 -9.26
CA THR A 471 -18.42 -5.13 -9.03
C THR A 471 -16.99 -5.01 -8.48
N ILE A 472 -16.48 -6.06 -7.83
CA ILE A 472 -15.12 -6.01 -7.25
C ILE A 472 -14.02 -5.68 -8.27
N GLN A 473 -14.10 -6.19 -9.51
CA GLN A 473 -13.10 -5.83 -10.52
C GLN A 473 -13.25 -4.37 -10.99
N GLU A 474 -14.48 -3.86 -11.16
CA GLU A 474 -14.70 -2.45 -11.49
C GLU A 474 -14.22 -1.53 -10.36
N ALA A 475 -14.44 -1.92 -9.11
CA ALA A 475 -13.98 -1.18 -7.94
C ALA A 475 -12.46 -1.12 -7.82
N ILE A 476 -11.76 -2.19 -8.26
CA ILE A 476 -10.30 -2.25 -8.34
C ILE A 476 -9.78 -1.43 -9.51
N ASP A 477 -10.40 -1.53 -10.69
CA ASP A 477 -9.98 -0.78 -11.89
C ASP A 477 -10.30 0.73 -11.82
N GLU A 478 -11.11 1.15 -10.84
CA GLU A 478 -11.42 2.56 -10.59
C GLU A 478 -10.21 3.30 -10.00
N PRO A 479 -9.76 4.42 -10.61
CA PRO A 479 -8.52 5.09 -10.23
C PRO A 479 -8.59 5.68 -8.83
N ARG A 480 -7.45 5.65 -8.16
CA ARG A 480 -7.29 5.98 -6.75
C ARG A 480 -6.55 7.27 -6.54
N ILE A 481 -6.86 7.91 -5.43
CA ILE A 481 -6.07 8.99 -4.84
C ILE A 481 -5.57 8.55 -3.45
N TYR A 482 -4.43 9.08 -3.03
CA TYR A 482 -3.90 8.84 -1.70
C TYR A 482 -3.34 10.12 -1.10
N SER A 483 -3.65 10.36 0.17
CA SER A 483 -3.06 11.46 0.93
C SER A 483 -3.21 11.24 2.43
N SER A 484 -2.08 11.10 3.14
CA SER A 484 -2.09 11.06 4.60
C SER A 484 -2.07 12.45 5.24
N ASN A 485 -1.61 13.47 4.51
CA ASN A 485 -1.50 14.83 5.02
C ASN A 485 -1.87 15.89 3.98
N PRO A 486 -2.31 17.09 4.40
CA PRO A 486 -2.76 18.15 3.49
C PRO A 486 -1.73 18.69 2.50
N SER A 487 -0.45 18.35 2.65
CA SER A 487 0.63 18.91 1.83
C SER A 487 0.92 18.13 0.55
N ARG A 488 0.38 16.91 0.43
CA ARG A 488 0.75 16.01 -0.66
C ARG A 488 -0.37 15.02 -0.98
N ILE A 489 -0.85 15.04 -2.22
CA ILE A 489 -1.88 14.12 -2.73
C ILE A 489 -1.36 13.43 -3.98
N GLU A 490 -1.26 12.12 -3.92
CA GLU A 490 -0.97 11.24 -5.05
C GLU A 490 -2.26 10.88 -5.79
N TRP A 491 -2.16 10.66 -7.10
CA TRP A 491 -3.28 10.33 -7.96
C TRP A 491 -2.84 9.47 -9.14
N GLU A 492 -3.72 8.56 -9.58
CA GLU A 492 -3.49 7.66 -10.71
C GLU A 492 -3.83 8.31 -12.07
N PRO A 493 -3.19 7.89 -13.18
CA PRO A 493 -3.23 8.60 -14.47
C PRO A 493 -4.60 8.62 -15.17
N GLN A 494 -5.56 7.81 -14.73
CA GLN A 494 -6.89 7.71 -15.33
C GLN A 494 -7.83 8.82 -14.86
N PHE A 495 -7.41 9.70 -13.93
CA PHE A 495 -8.14 10.92 -13.63
C PHE A 495 -7.97 11.97 -14.73
N ASP A 496 -9.08 12.61 -15.09
CA ASP A 496 -9.05 13.76 -15.99
C ASP A 496 -8.25 14.92 -15.38
N GLN A 497 -7.37 15.54 -16.16
CA GLN A 497 -6.60 16.71 -15.74
C GLN A 497 -7.49 17.83 -15.18
N ALA A 498 -8.68 18.02 -15.76
CA ALA A 498 -9.64 19.02 -15.31
C ALA A 498 -10.13 18.75 -13.88
N THR A 499 -10.27 17.48 -13.49
CA THR A 499 -10.63 17.07 -12.13
C THR A 499 -9.56 17.46 -11.14
N ILE A 500 -8.29 17.16 -11.47
CA ILE A 500 -7.15 17.52 -10.63
C ILE A 500 -7.05 19.04 -10.46
N ILE A 501 -7.14 19.81 -11.56
CA ILE A 501 -7.09 21.28 -11.48
C ILE A 501 -8.21 21.84 -10.61
N LYS A 502 -9.45 21.36 -10.76
CA LYS A 502 -10.59 21.79 -9.94
C LYS A 502 -10.39 21.48 -8.45
N LEU A 503 -9.78 20.34 -8.12
CA LEU A 503 -9.43 20.01 -6.74
C LEU A 503 -8.31 20.92 -6.21
N VAL A 504 -7.30 21.25 -7.02
CA VAL A 504 -6.29 22.26 -6.66
C VAL A 504 -6.94 23.63 -6.43
N MET A 505 -7.99 23.99 -7.18
CA MET A 505 -8.76 25.22 -6.95
C MET A 505 -9.61 25.18 -5.67
N LYS A 506 -9.88 23.98 -5.12
CA LYS A 506 -10.41 23.79 -3.76
C LYS A 506 -9.29 23.74 -2.71
N ASN A 507 -8.09 24.20 -3.04
CA ASN A 507 -6.86 24.21 -2.23
C ASN A 507 -6.24 22.84 -1.95
N HIS A 508 -6.50 21.80 -2.76
CA HIS A 508 -5.79 20.54 -2.58
C HIS A 508 -4.37 20.55 -3.17
N ALA A 509 -3.41 19.95 -2.46
CA ALA A 509 -1.99 19.90 -2.85
C ALA A 509 -1.63 18.63 -3.64
N PHE A 510 -2.12 18.55 -4.88
CA PHE A 510 -1.83 17.41 -5.77
C PHE A 510 -0.39 17.42 -6.28
N GLU A 511 0.19 16.22 -6.37
CA GLU A 511 1.43 15.98 -7.09
C GLU A 511 1.28 16.40 -8.56
N ARG A 512 2.35 17.00 -9.10
CA ARG A 512 2.33 17.54 -10.46
C ARG A 512 2.14 16.44 -11.51
N THR A 513 2.69 15.25 -11.28
CA THR A 513 2.57 14.12 -12.19
C THR A 513 1.85 12.98 -11.49
N PRO A 514 0.98 12.24 -12.20
CA PRO A 514 0.35 11.07 -11.63
C PRO A 514 1.39 10.03 -11.24
N GLU A 515 1.06 9.26 -10.21
CA GLU A 515 1.75 8.04 -9.85
C GLU A 515 1.22 6.91 -10.72
N ALA A 516 2.11 6.01 -11.15
CA ALA A 516 1.72 4.92 -12.04
C ALA A 516 0.56 4.11 -11.46
N TYR A 517 0.68 3.77 -10.18
CA TYR A 517 -0.33 3.00 -9.45
C TYR A 517 -0.25 3.31 -7.96
N ILE A 518 -1.38 3.20 -7.26
CA ILE A 518 -1.53 3.37 -5.81
C ILE A 518 -2.10 2.07 -5.23
N GLY A 519 -1.20 1.21 -4.74
CA GLY A 519 -1.52 -0.13 -4.24
C GLY A 519 -1.60 -1.18 -5.35
N ASP A 520 -2.00 -2.39 -4.98
CA ASP A 520 -2.19 -3.58 -5.85
C ASP A 520 -3.32 -4.42 -5.24
N VAL A 521 -4.56 -4.02 -5.48
CA VAL A 521 -5.71 -4.55 -4.72
C VAL A 521 -6.10 -5.94 -5.21
N HIS A 522 -6.31 -6.86 -4.26
CA HIS A 522 -6.95 -8.15 -4.49
C HIS A 522 -8.19 -8.27 -3.61
N GLY A 523 -9.22 -8.94 -4.12
CA GLY A 523 -10.44 -9.14 -3.34
C GLY A 523 -11.43 -10.13 -3.94
N LEU A 524 -12.39 -10.50 -3.10
CA LEU A 524 -13.46 -11.45 -3.40
C LEU A 524 -14.82 -10.84 -3.02
N GLN A 525 -15.77 -10.84 -3.94
CA GLN A 525 -17.14 -10.40 -3.68
C GLN A 525 -18.09 -11.60 -3.68
N PHE A 526 -18.80 -11.78 -2.57
CA PHE A 526 -19.70 -12.88 -2.35
C PHE A 526 -21.11 -12.49 -2.81
N ILE A 527 -21.61 -13.21 -3.80
CA ILE A 527 -22.93 -12.98 -4.39
C ILE A 527 -23.77 -14.26 -4.30
N LYS A 528 -25.07 -14.15 -4.58
CA LYS A 528 -26.02 -15.26 -4.45
C LYS A 528 -25.61 -16.52 -5.23
N ASP A 529 -24.96 -16.33 -6.39
CA ASP A 529 -24.62 -17.42 -7.31
C ASP A 529 -23.15 -17.86 -7.25
N GLY A 530 -22.39 -17.43 -6.24
CA GLY A 530 -21.00 -17.83 -6.02
C GLY A 530 -20.14 -16.65 -5.60
N VAL A 531 -18.85 -16.73 -5.90
CA VAL A 531 -17.87 -15.70 -5.56
C VAL A 531 -17.28 -15.13 -6.84
N MET A 532 -17.23 -13.80 -6.94
CA MET A 532 -16.51 -13.05 -7.96
C MET A 532 -15.15 -12.64 -7.41
N GLY A 533 -14.12 -12.64 -8.25
CA GLY A 533 -12.79 -12.17 -7.88
C GLY A 533 -12.47 -10.87 -8.59
N GLY A 534 -11.62 -10.05 -7.97
CA GLY A 534 -10.98 -8.91 -8.59
C GLY A 534 -9.49 -8.89 -8.28
N THR A 535 -8.70 -8.41 -9.23
CA THR A 535 -7.25 -8.29 -9.09
C THR A 535 -6.74 -7.09 -9.88
N ASP A 536 -5.74 -6.41 -9.35
CA ASP A 536 -5.12 -5.25 -9.99
C ASP A 536 -4.18 -5.64 -11.16
N ASP A 537 -3.84 -4.67 -12.01
CA ASP A 537 -2.88 -4.81 -13.12
C ASP A 537 -1.53 -4.13 -12.87
N THR A 538 -1.27 -3.70 -11.64
CA THR A 538 0.03 -3.16 -11.21
C THR A 538 1.12 -4.22 -11.11
N ARG A 539 0.69 -5.50 -11.06
CA ARG A 539 1.47 -6.73 -11.24
C ARG A 539 0.71 -7.70 -12.16
N GLU A 540 1.20 -8.93 -12.31
CA GLU A 540 0.56 -9.97 -13.12
C GLU A 540 -0.60 -10.65 -12.35
N GLY A 541 -1.49 -9.82 -11.82
CA GLY A 541 -2.60 -10.22 -10.96
C GLY A 541 -3.45 -11.33 -11.58
N THR A 542 -3.80 -12.32 -10.78
CA THR A 542 -4.46 -13.55 -11.24
C THR A 542 -5.63 -13.95 -10.34
N ILE A 543 -6.77 -14.22 -10.96
CA ILE A 543 -7.94 -14.83 -10.33
C ILE A 543 -8.09 -16.27 -10.84
N ILE A 544 -8.20 -17.24 -9.95
CA ILE A 544 -8.36 -18.65 -10.35
C ILE A 544 -9.19 -19.45 -9.35
N GLY A 545 -10.03 -20.36 -9.86
CA GLY A 545 -10.85 -21.25 -9.02
C GLY A 545 -12.03 -21.84 -9.78
N GLY A 546 -12.29 -23.14 -9.60
CA GLY A 546 -13.27 -23.85 -10.42
C GLY A 546 -13.04 -23.61 -11.93
N PRO A 547 -14.04 -23.10 -12.67
CA PRO A 547 -13.89 -22.76 -14.10
C PRO A 547 -13.25 -21.39 -14.37
N VAL A 548 -12.98 -20.58 -13.33
CA VAL A 548 -12.47 -19.22 -13.47
C VAL A 548 -10.95 -19.24 -13.62
N LYS A 549 -10.43 -18.54 -14.64
CA LYS A 549 -9.02 -18.17 -14.78
C LYS A 549 -8.93 -16.83 -15.49
N VAL A 550 -8.41 -15.82 -14.79
CA VAL A 550 -8.14 -14.47 -15.30
C VAL A 550 -6.71 -14.12 -14.92
N ILE A 551 -5.93 -13.61 -15.88
CA ILE A 551 -4.58 -13.09 -15.66
C ILE A 551 -4.57 -11.68 -16.26
N ARG A 552 -4.07 -10.69 -15.51
CA ARG A 552 -4.00 -9.30 -15.96
C ARG A 552 -2.77 -9.08 -16.83
N ASP A 553 -2.96 -8.31 -17.88
CA ASP A 553 -1.87 -7.83 -18.73
C ASP A 553 -1.23 -6.57 -18.11
N LYS A 554 0.05 -6.33 -18.41
CA LYS A 554 0.72 -5.09 -18.01
C LYS A 554 -0.01 -3.88 -18.59
N ALA A 555 -0.43 -2.95 -17.73
CA ALA A 555 -1.01 -1.70 -18.20
C ALA A 555 0.06 -0.74 -18.80
N PRO A 556 -0.32 0.16 -19.73
CA PRO A 556 0.64 1.02 -20.43
C PRO A 556 1.41 1.96 -19.49
N ASP A 557 2.70 2.20 -19.78
CA ASP A 557 3.51 3.13 -19.02
C ASP A 557 3.05 4.59 -19.23
N ILE A 558 3.11 5.43 -18.18
CA ILE A 558 2.82 6.87 -18.26
C ILE A 558 3.96 7.58 -19.02
N ASP A 559 3.62 8.32 -20.08
CA ASP A 559 4.59 9.22 -20.72
C ASP A 559 4.80 10.50 -19.90
N LYS A 560 5.68 10.43 -18.90
CA LYS A 560 6.08 11.59 -18.09
C LYS A 560 6.70 12.72 -18.93
N LYS A 561 7.17 12.46 -20.16
CA LYS A 561 7.71 13.50 -21.05
C LYS A 561 6.61 14.33 -21.71
N ALA A 562 5.33 13.99 -21.55
CA ALA A 562 4.22 14.80 -22.06
C ALA A 562 4.02 16.12 -21.28
N PHE A 563 4.46 16.20 -20.02
CA PHE A 563 4.27 17.37 -19.16
C PHE A 563 5.20 18.55 -19.53
N SER A 564 4.69 19.78 -19.38
CA SER A 564 5.39 21.01 -19.77
C SER A 564 6.57 21.33 -18.86
N THR A 565 7.63 21.92 -19.40
CA THR A 565 8.70 22.52 -18.57
C THR A 565 8.33 23.90 -18.03
N TYR A 566 7.27 24.52 -18.59
CA TYR A 566 6.68 25.76 -18.07
C TYR A 566 5.60 25.43 -17.04
N ASN A 567 5.64 26.12 -15.90
CA ASN A 567 4.79 25.82 -14.76
C ASN A 567 3.82 26.96 -14.46
N ILE A 568 2.59 26.60 -14.07
CA ILE A 568 1.72 27.49 -13.31
C ILE A 568 1.66 26.94 -11.89
N ASN A 569 2.00 27.77 -10.91
CA ASN A 569 1.83 27.44 -9.51
C ASN A 569 0.62 28.20 -8.98
N PHE A 570 -0.37 27.50 -8.47
CA PHE A 570 -1.50 28.11 -7.76
C PHE A 570 -1.30 27.88 -6.28
N ASN A 571 -1.16 28.94 -5.48
CA ASN A 571 -0.92 28.85 -4.04
C ASN A 571 0.17 27.82 -3.66
N ASN A 572 1.32 27.88 -4.35
CA ASN A 572 2.48 26.97 -4.21
C ASN A 572 2.29 25.53 -4.73
N VAL A 573 1.15 25.19 -5.34
CA VAL A 573 0.91 23.87 -5.97
C VAL A 573 1.11 23.99 -7.48
N THR A 574 2.02 23.21 -8.06
CA THR A 574 2.26 23.21 -9.50
C THR A 574 1.17 22.44 -10.24
N LEU A 575 0.48 23.09 -11.18
CA LEU A 575 -0.56 22.48 -11.98
C LEU A 575 0.01 21.43 -12.97
N PRO A 576 -0.70 20.32 -13.23
CA PRO A 576 -0.22 19.20 -14.06
C PRO A 576 -0.33 19.48 -15.57
N LEU A 577 0.28 20.56 -16.08
CA LEU A 577 0.10 21.02 -17.46
C LEU A 577 0.90 20.20 -18.50
N TYR A 578 0.28 19.93 -19.65
CA TYR A 578 0.93 19.35 -20.83
C TYR A 578 1.69 20.39 -21.66
N LYS A 579 2.69 19.95 -22.42
CA LYS A 579 3.60 20.82 -23.20
C LYS A 579 2.87 21.81 -24.11
N GLU A 580 1.80 21.38 -24.76
CA GLU A 580 1.03 22.19 -25.70
C GLU A 580 0.09 23.19 -25.03
N GLN A 581 -0.15 23.08 -23.73
CA GLN A 581 -1.11 23.90 -23.01
C GLN A 581 -0.51 25.21 -22.51
N ILE A 582 0.82 25.27 -22.35
CA ILE A 582 1.51 26.47 -21.88
C ILE A 582 2.86 26.64 -22.56
N PHE A 583 3.13 27.87 -23.00
CA PHE A 583 4.44 28.28 -23.49
C PHE A 583 4.71 29.75 -23.17
N LYS A 584 5.97 30.15 -23.30
CA LYS A 584 6.42 31.52 -23.14
C LYS A 584 6.86 32.09 -24.48
N GLU A 585 6.38 33.28 -24.82
CA GLU A 585 6.81 34.06 -25.99
C GLU A 585 7.27 35.43 -25.49
N GLU A 586 8.55 35.73 -25.70
CA GLU A 586 9.22 36.90 -25.11
C GLU A 586 9.02 36.95 -23.58
N THR A 587 8.15 37.83 -23.10
CA THR A 587 7.80 38.02 -21.69
C THR A 587 6.40 37.53 -21.33
N THR A 588 5.61 37.09 -22.32
CA THR A 588 4.21 36.70 -22.14
C THR A 588 4.10 35.19 -21.98
N TYR A 589 3.37 34.77 -20.96
CA TYR A 589 2.98 33.37 -20.77
C TYR A 589 1.58 33.15 -21.36
N TRP A 590 1.51 32.25 -22.33
CA TRP A 590 0.28 31.91 -23.03
C TRP A 590 -0.24 30.57 -22.49
N LEU A 591 -1.44 30.57 -21.93
CA LEU A 591 -2.12 29.38 -21.41
C LEU A 591 -3.35 29.07 -22.26
N GLN A 592 -3.59 27.79 -22.56
CA GLN A 592 -4.81 27.36 -23.26
C GLN A 592 -6.07 27.84 -22.49
N ASN A 593 -7.02 28.43 -23.20
CA ASN A 593 -8.16 29.14 -22.59
C ASN A 593 -9.06 28.24 -21.75
N ASP A 594 -9.28 26.99 -22.18
CA ASP A 594 -10.02 25.99 -21.41
C ASP A 594 -9.37 25.70 -20.05
N ILE A 595 -8.03 25.65 -19.97
CA ILE A 595 -7.32 25.53 -18.70
C ILE A 595 -7.45 26.81 -17.87
N ALA A 596 -7.34 27.99 -18.50
CA ALA A 596 -7.55 29.26 -17.79
C ALA A 596 -8.95 29.33 -17.16
N GLN A 597 -9.98 28.86 -17.85
CA GLN A 597 -11.35 28.78 -17.34
C GLN A 597 -11.49 27.87 -16.11
N LEU A 598 -10.69 26.80 -16.02
CA LEU A 598 -10.65 25.96 -14.82
C LEU A 598 -10.01 26.68 -13.63
N ILE A 599 -8.93 27.43 -13.86
CA ILE A 599 -8.20 28.16 -12.80
C ILE A 599 -9.06 29.29 -12.23
N PHE A 600 -9.76 30.02 -13.10
CA PHE A 600 -10.55 31.21 -12.72
C PHE A 600 -12.04 30.92 -12.64
N ILE A 601 -12.44 29.67 -12.35
CA ILE A 601 -13.85 29.25 -12.39
C ILE A 601 -14.78 30.15 -11.56
N ASN A 602 -14.30 30.65 -10.42
CA ASN A 602 -15.06 31.53 -9.51
C ASN A 602 -15.04 33.02 -9.92
N ASP A 603 -14.17 33.42 -10.86
CA ASP A 603 -14.04 34.80 -11.34
C ASP A 603 -14.49 34.96 -12.81
N SER A 604 -14.92 33.86 -13.42
CA SER A 604 -15.06 33.63 -14.86
C SER A 604 -16.18 34.41 -15.56
N ALA A 605 -16.70 35.47 -14.95
CA ALA A 605 -17.83 36.22 -15.48
C ALA A 605 -17.59 36.67 -16.92
N HIS A 606 -16.35 37.01 -17.34
CA HIS A 606 -15.87 36.92 -18.74
C HIS A 606 -14.32 37.01 -18.74
N ILE A 607 -13.61 35.95 -19.16
CA ILE A 607 -12.25 36.15 -19.68
C ILE A 607 -12.44 36.93 -20.98
N GLU A 608 -12.18 38.24 -20.95
CA GLU A 608 -12.45 39.15 -22.07
C GLU A 608 -11.73 38.69 -23.34
N ASN A 609 -12.26 39.05 -24.51
CA ASN A 609 -11.62 38.79 -25.81
C ASN A 609 -10.25 39.50 -25.97
N GLU A 610 -9.90 40.37 -25.01
CA GLU A 610 -8.61 41.03 -24.94
C GLU A 610 -7.58 40.07 -24.32
N PHE A 611 -6.35 40.08 -24.85
CA PHE A 611 -5.24 39.19 -24.45
C PHE A 611 -5.36 37.71 -24.87
N GLN A 612 -6.10 37.44 -25.95
CA GLN A 612 -6.16 36.11 -26.55
C GLN A 612 -5.35 36.02 -27.85
N LYS A 613 -4.86 34.83 -28.18
CA LYS A 613 -4.40 34.50 -29.53
C LYS A 613 -4.80 33.08 -29.91
N GLN A 614 -4.94 32.85 -31.21
CA GLN A 614 -5.28 31.54 -31.75
C GLN A 614 -4.06 30.88 -32.39
N ILE A 615 -3.78 29.62 -32.04
CA ILE A 615 -2.74 28.79 -32.64
C ILE A 615 -3.34 27.42 -32.89
N ASN A 616 -3.27 26.92 -34.13
CA ASN A 616 -3.75 25.58 -34.51
C ASN A 616 -5.13 25.25 -33.93
N GLU A 617 -6.10 26.15 -34.16
CA GLU A 617 -7.50 26.04 -33.70
C GLU A 617 -7.72 26.15 -32.18
N LYS A 618 -6.65 26.21 -31.37
CA LYS A 618 -6.72 26.44 -29.92
C LYS A 618 -6.60 27.93 -29.59
N VAL A 619 -7.36 28.36 -28.59
CA VAL A 619 -7.29 29.72 -28.04
C VAL A 619 -6.37 29.70 -26.82
N TYR A 620 -5.43 30.64 -26.79
CA TYR A 620 -4.52 30.88 -25.69
C TYR A 620 -4.72 32.28 -25.14
N VAL A 621 -4.46 32.45 -23.84
CA VAL A 621 -4.66 33.71 -23.14
C VAL A 621 -3.42 34.13 -22.34
N ASP A 622 -3.20 35.43 -22.19
CA ASP A 622 -2.14 35.99 -21.33
C ASP A 622 -2.49 35.78 -19.85
N ILE A 623 -1.96 34.70 -19.28
CA ILE A 623 -2.30 34.28 -17.92
C ILE A 623 -1.95 35.33 -16.87
N VAL A 624 -0.87 36.10 -17.09
CA VAL A 624 -0.41 37.12 -16.14
C VAL A 624 -1.38 38.29 -16.09
N LYS A 625 -1.87 38.74 -17.25
CA LYS A 625 -2.84 39.85 -17.30
C LYS A 625 -4.20 39.44 -16.75
N ILE A 626 -4.69 38.26 -17.10
CA ILE A 626 -5.95 37.73 -16.58
C ILE A 626 -5.90 37.55 -15.06
N ALA A 627 -4.83 36.94 -14.55
CA ALA A 627 -4.67 36.78 -13.10
C ALA A 627 -4.69 38.14 -12.39
N LYS A 628 -3.98 39.15 -12.92
CA LYS A 628 -3.99 40.50 -12.35
C LYS A 628 -5.35 41.19 -12.44
N SER A 629 -6.13 40.98 -13.50
CA SER A 629 -7.50 41.55 -13.59
C SER A 629 -8.45 40.95 -12.57
N PHE A 630 -8.19 39.71 -12.13
CA PHE A 630 -8.89 39.05 -11.02
C PHE A 630 -8.21 39.25 -9.66
N ASN A 631 -7.33 40.25 -9.53
CA ASN A 631 -6.65 40.63 -8.28
C ASN A 631 -5.72 39.55 -7.67
N TYR A 632 -5.22 38.61 -8.47
CA TYR A 632 -4.18 37.70 -8.01
C TYR A 632 -2.85 38.45 -7.86
N LYS A 633 -2.10 38.12 -6.81
CA LYS A 633 -0.66 38.41 -6.78
C LYS A 633 0.03 37.46 -7.75
N VAL A 634 0.84 38.00 -8.65
CA VAL A 634 1.56 37.23 -9.67
C VAL A 634 3.06 37.42 -9.49
N GLU A 635 3.78 36.30 -9.44
CA GLU A 635 5.24 36.25 -9.49
C GLU A 635 5.67 35.43 -10.71
N THR A 636 6.70 35.86 -11.43
CA THR A 636 7.14 35.18 -12.65
C THR A 636 8.64 34.91 -12.61
N THR A 637 9.04 33.71 -13.02
CA THR A 637 10.45 33.36 -13.29
C THR A 637 10.65 33.12 -14.78
N ASP A 638 11.79 32.53 -15.16
CA ASP A 638 12.04 32.15 -16.55
C ASP A 638 11.14 31.02 -17.05
N ASN A 639 10.72 30.12 -16.18
CA ASN A 639 9.93 28.94 -16.51
C ASN A 639 8.65 28.78 -15.68
N SER A 640 8.25 29.77 -14.88
CA SER A 640 7.05 29.67 -14.05
C SER A 640 6.27 30.97 -13.91
N VAL A 641 4.96 30.82 -13.70
CA VAL A 641 4.03 31.84 -13.23
C VAL A 641 3.41 31.34 -11.93
N SER A 642 3.62 32.04 -10.83
CA SER A 642 2.99 31.76 -9.53
C SER A 642 1.85 32.73 -9.28
N LEU A 643 0.67 32.18 -9.01
CA LEU A 643 -0.59 32.86 -8.78
C LEU A 643 -0.99 32.68 -7.31
N PHE A 644 -1.31 33.79 -6.63
CA PHE A 644 -1.76 33.77 -5.24
C PHE A 644 -3.03 34.60 -5.06
N LYS A 645 -4.04 34.06 -4.39
CA LYS A 645 -5.30 34.74 -4.09
C LYS A 645 -5.68 34.56 -2.61
N ASP A 646 -5.97 35.68 -1.94
CA ASP A 646 -6.44 35.84 -0.56
C ASP A 646 -5.74 35.01 0.57
N ASN A 647 -6.07 35.33 1.83
CA ASN A 647 -5.45 34.85 3.07
C ASN A 647 -5.93 33.46 3.52
N GLU A 648 -6.25 32.56 2.60
CA GLU A 648 -6.60 31.18 2.96
C GLU A 648 -5.33 30.44 3.40
N GLN A 649 -5.38 29.82 4.58
CA GLN A 649 -4.24 29.15 5.24
C GLN A 649 -3.46 28.30 4.24
N ARG A 650 -2.17 28.62 4.09
CA ARG A 650 -1.30 28.04 3.07
C ARG A 650 -0.41 26.96 3.67
N LEU A 651 0.01 26.02 2.81
CA LEU A 651 1.25 25.29 3.02
C LEU A 651 2.37 26.31 3.22
N ASN A 652 2.96 26.33 4.41
CA ASN A 652 4.09 27.21 4.65
C ASN A 652 5.30 26.72 3.82
N ASP A 653 6.22 27.62 3.45
CA ASP A 653 7.36 27.24 2.60
C ASP A 653 8.21 26.11 3.23
N LYS A 654 8.20 25.96 4.58
CA LYS A 654 8.85 24.85 5.27
C LYS A 654 8.15 23.51 5.00
N GLN A 655 6.82 23.47 4.96
CA GLN A 655 6.05 22.29 4.55
C GLN A 655 6.44 21.96 3.11
N SER A 656 6.34 22.89 2.15
CA SER A 656 6.70 22.62 0.75
C SER A 656 8.16 22.16 0.53
N ALA A 657 9.11 22.63 1.33
CA ALA A 657 10.54 22.30 1.19
C ALA A 657 10.93 20.96 1.84
N TYR A 658 10.22 20.51 2.89
CA TYR A 658 10.50 19.23 3.55
C TYR A 658 10.08 18.02 2.71
N TYR A 659 9.14 18.18 1.78
CA TYR A 659 8.58 17.08 0.97
C TYR A 659 9.32 16.78 -0.33
N ARG A 660 10.50 17.38 -0.56
CA ARG A 660 11.42 16.88 -1.60
C ARG A 660 12.14 15.64 -1.09
N TYR A 661 11.37 14.58 -0.82
CA TYR A 661 11.91 13.24 -0.84
C TYR A 661 12.37 12.96 -2.26
N ASP A 662 13.68 12.84 -2.42
CA ASP A 662 14.27 12.44 -3.68
C ASP A 662 13.92 10.97 -3.89
N LYS A 663 12.82 10.68 -4.61
CA LYS A 663 12.51 9.33 -5.10
C LYS A 663 13.72 8.72 -5.84
N GLU A 664 14.59 9.54 -6.44
CA GLU A 664 15.83 9.05 -7.06
C GLU A 664 16.88 8.64 -6.00
N SER A 665 16.83 9.12 -4.76
CA SER A 665 17.75 8.72 -3.68
C SER A 665 17.52 7.28 -3.18
N ILE A 666 16.34 6.70 -3.44
CA ILE A 666 16.09 5.27 -3.21
C ILE A 666 16.80 4.42 -4.28
N THR A 667 17.03 4.98 -5.47
CA THR A 667 17.71 4.33 -6.59
C THR A 667 19.20 4.68 -6.71
N ARG A 668 19.66 5.78 -6.10
CA ARG A 668 21.05 6.23 -6.08
C ARG A 668 21.81 5.73 -4.87
#